data_AF-A0A836HTW5-F1
#
_entry.id   AF-A0A836HTW5-F1
#
_cell.length_a   1.000
_cell.length_b   1.000
_cell.length_c   1.000
_cell.angle_alpha   90.00
_cell.angle_beta   90.00
_cell.angle_gamma   90.00
#
_symmetry.space_group_name_H-M   'P 1'
#
loop_
_entity.id
_entity.type
_entity.pdbx_description
1 polymer ?
#
loop_
_entity_poly.entity_id
_entity_poly.type
_entity_poly.pdbx_seq_one_letter_code
_entity_poly.pdbx_strand_id
1 'polypeptide(L)'
;MSKLFTEKANHQALKAVLCAMFLQKPLEVTLGSAYSTPYFELAKSKAPLYSCNETARLLWNTHAVQSPADNSLEGEAEWLEWESTVLTPALTPLYTQRRITSEAEAALKKLDTTIGEHEGTVAVEGSPSLRSFLVDSVLFASLLPALCEGGLLPAAQAEEVPHLVKWFQAFRAEHEELIASAFDALSVQECGDFLRVPRTYEVSPKKGKTFFATTPIYYVNASPHIGHVYSTLIVDVLGRYHRVKGEEVFVMTGTDEHGQKVAEAAAKQGVSPMEFTTSVSNEFKQCFKEMNYDMNYFIRTTNPTHEKLVQDIWKRLEAKGDIYLGKYEGWYSVSDESFLTAQNVVDGVDKDGKACKISLESGHVVTWVEEENYMFRLSAFRERLLKYFHDHPNCIVPEFRRREVIKTVEKGLFDLSISRKRESVMNWSIPVPGDERHCIYVWLDALFNYYTGALTRVASDNTETVDEDHHALNRWPADVHVVGKDILKFHAIYWPAFLMSAGLPLPERLVSHGWWTKDHRKISKSLGNAFDPVEKAEQFGTDALKYFLLRESNFQDDGDYSDRNMVARLNGELADTLGNLVSRCVAPKINVDGVWPEPAEYNQKDKTLIASLNNLAGTVDHYYCLPDIQRALIAIFDVLRCLNAYVTENAPWKLVKSDKERLGTVLYTTMEGLRICVMFLQPVMPQKAKEIMDALGVPEAVRMGMENYPFGIVEPGAKIGGLAEGHVIFQKATLPPEENAAPASSQKGV
;
A
#
# COMPACT_ATOMS: atom_id res chain seq x y z
N MET A 1 4.50 -3.65 24.44
CA MET A 1 5.97 -3.65 24.62
C MET A 1 6.66 -4.96 24.23
N SER A 2 6.07 -6.15 24.41
CA SER A 2 6.77 -7.44 24.12
C SER A 2 6.97 -7.81 22.64
N LYS A 3 6.40 -7.06 21.68
CA LYS A 3 6.53 -7.30 20.24
C LYS A 3 7.63 -6.46 19.55
N LEU A 4 8.37 -5.63 20.28
CA LEU A 4 9.32 -4.65 19.72
C LEU A 4 10.80 -5.03 19.85
N PHE A 5 11.15 -6.20 20.41
CA PHE A 5 12.53 -6.47 20.83
C PHE A 5 13.21 -7.67 20.15
N THR A 6 12.81 -8.03 18.93
CA THR A 6 13.39 -9.20 18.25
C THR A 6 14.37 -8.90 17.11
N GLU A 7 14.65 -7.63 16.77
CA GLU A 7 15.56 -7.31 15.67
C GLU A 7 16.57 -6.21 15.99
N LYS A 8 17.80 -6.38 15.47
CA LYS A 8 18.99 -5.50 15.61
C LYS A 8 18.72 -4.02 15.27
N ALA A 9 17.66 -3.74 14.51
CA ALA A 9 17.28 -2.40 14.07
C ALA A 9 16.73 -1.49 15.19
N ASN A 10 16.12 -2.04 16.24
CA ASN A 10 15.30 -1.23 17.16
C ASN A 10 16.08 -0.50 18.26
N HIS A 11 17.24 -1.00 18.69
CA HIS A 11 18.05 -0.33 19.73
C HIS A 11 18.94 0.80 19.17
N GLN A 12 19.46 0.66 17.95
CA GLN A 12 20.21 1.74 17.30
C GLN A 12 19.29 2.91 16.92
N ALA A 13 18.07 2.63 16.46
CA ALA A 13 17.06 3.66 16.23
C ALA A 13 16.73 4.44 17.52
N LEU A 14 16.56 3.71 18.63
CA LEU A 14 16.27 4.31 19.93
C LEU A 14 17.38 5.26 20.40
N LYS A 15 18.66 4.93 20.16
CA LYS A 15 19.80 5.81 20.50
C LYS A 15 19.68 7.19 19.84
N ALA A 16 19.44 7.21 18.53
CA ALA A 16 19.34 8.45 17.78
C ALA A 16 18.09 9.27 18.15
N VAL A 17 16.96 8.61 18.33
CA VAL A 17 15.68 9.25 18.69
C VAL A 17 15.76 9.89 20.08
N LEU A 18 16.30 9.18 21.08
CA LEU A 18 16.48 9.73 22.44
C LEU A 18 17.39 10.96 22.43
N CYS A 19 18.51 10.90 21.70
CA CYS A 19 19.44 12.04 21.59
C CYS A 19 18.80 13.25 20.90
N ALA A 20 18.01 13.03 19.85
CA ALA A 20 17.34 14.10 19.10
C ALA A 20 16.23 14.78 19.91
N MET A 21 15.38 13.99 20.54
CA MET A 21 14.25 14.47 21.34
C MET A 21 14.73 15.26 22.54
N PHE A 22 15.81 14.82 23.19
CA PHE A 22 16.41 15.55 24.31
C PHE A 22 16.92 16.93 23.91
N LEU A 23 17.64 17.02 22.78
CA LEU A 23 18.21 18.27 22.32
C LEU A 23 17.17 19.22 21.69
N GLN A 24 15.90 18.80 21.60
CA GLN A 24 14.80 19.53 20.96
C GLN A 24 15.15 19.99 19.54
N LYS A 25 16.03 19.26 18.85
CA LYS A 25 16.46 19.58 17.49
C LYS A 25 15.84 18.63 16.49
N PRO A 26 15.32 19.14 15.36
CA PRO A 26 14.90 18.28 14.27
C PRO A 26 16.13 17.60 13.65
N LEU A 27 16.10 16.28 13.57
CA LEU A 27 16.97 15.54 12.65
C LEU A 27 16.28 15.48 11.29
N GLU A 28 16.98 15.74 10.20
CA GLU A 28 16.49 15.40 8.87
C GLU A 28 16.97 13.99 8.52
N VAL A 29 16.18 13.28 7.72
CA VAL A 29 16.42 11.87 7.43
C VAL A 29 16.37 11.70 5.94
N THR A 30 17.53 11.44 5.37
CA THR A 30 17.65 11.24 3.94
C THR A 30 17.65 9.73 3.69
N LEU A 31 16.56 9.25 3.11
CA LEU A 31 16.55 7.93 2.49
C LEU A 31 17.32 8.06 1.18
N GLY A 32 18.61 7.70 1.22
CA GLY A 32 19.44 7.66 0.03
C GLY A 32 18.85 6.67 -0.97
N SER A 33 18.54 7.14 -2.17
CA SER A 33 18.10 6.30 -3.29
C SER A 33 19.12 5.22 -3.69
N ALA A 34 20.35 5.29 -3.16
CA ALA A 34 21.48 4.42 -3.47
C ALA A 34 21.97 3.54 -2.30
N TYR A 35 21.46 3.69 -1.07
CA TYR A 35 21.95 2.93 0.08
C TYR A 35 20.80 2.27 0.84
N SER A 36 20.96 0.97 1.13
CA SER A 36 19.99 0.13 1.83
C SER A 36 19.85 0.43 3.34
N THR A 37 20.41 1.54 3.82
CA THR A 37 20.39 1.90 5.24
C THR A 37 20.09 3.41 5.37
N PRO A 38 19.03 3.80 6.10
CA PRO A 38 18.75 5.21 6.39
C PRO A 38 19.93 5.86 7.13
N TYR A 39 20.21 7.12 6.84
CA TYR A 39 21.16 7.95 7.58
C TYR A 39 20.53 9.29 7.95
N PHE A 40 21.06 9.94 9.00
CA PHE A 40 20.57 11.23 9.47
C PHE A 40 21.31 12.37 8.80
N GLU A 41 20.73 13.55 8.67
CA GLU A 41 21.40 14.78 8.24
C GLU A 41 21.09 15.93 9.23
N LEU A 42 22.01 16.87 9.37
CA LEU A 42 21.66 18.16 9.98
C LEU A 42 21.00 19.07 8.97
N ALA A 43 19.85 19.62 9.36
CA ALA A 43 19.04 20.55 8.57
C ALA A 43 19.80 21.76 7.97
N LYS A 44 20.95 22.15 8.54
CA LYS A 44 21.77 23.26 8.02
C LYS A 44 22.93 22.84 7.13
N SER A 45 23.53 21.66 7.34
CA SER A 45 24.74 21.25 6.61
C SER A 45 24.47 20.21 5.53
N LYS A 46 23.31 19.53 5.57
CA LYS A 46 23.00 18.38 4.71
C LYS A 46 24.10 17.32 4.68
N ALA A 47 24.91 17.26 5.74
CA ALA A 47 25.99 16.31 5.86
C ALA A 47 25.42 14.98 6.36
N PRO A 48 25.68 13.86 5.66
CA PRO A 48 25.20 12.55 6.07
C PRO A 48 25.88 12.12 7.37
N LEU A 49 25.07 11.67 8.33
CA LEU A 49 25.43 11.14 9.64
C LEU A 49 25.18 9.63 9.59
N TYR A 50 26.26 8.88 9.46
CA TYR A 50 26.21 7.46 9.12
C TYR A 50 26.04 6.55 10.36
N SER A 51 26.22 7.08 11.58
CA SER A 51 26.00 6.36 12.83
C SER A 51 25.40 7.23 13.95
N CYS A 52 24.67 6.60 14.88
CA CYS A 52 24.08 7.28 16.03
C CYS A 52 25.13 7.95 16.93
N ASN A 53 26.35 7.38 16.97
CA ASN A 53 27.47 7.89 17.76
C ASN A 53 28.12 9.10 17.06
N GLU A 54 28.17 9.14 15.73
CA GLU A 54 28.54 10.35 14.97
C GLU A 54 27.51 11.47 15.16
N THR A 55 26.22 11.14 15.18
CA THR A 55 25.14 12.09 15.47
C THR A 55 25.29 12.71 16.86
N ALA A 56 25.56 11.90 17.90
CA ALA A 56 25.81 12.39 19.25
C ALA A 56 27.06 13.31 19.31
N ARG A 57 28.17 12.88 18.68
CA ARG A 57 29.42 13.67 18.59
C ARG A 57 29.21 15.02 17.92
N LEU A 58 28.42 15.07 16.84
CA LEU A 58 28.23 16.30 16.05
C LEU A 58 27.22 17.26 16.66
N LEU A 59 26.17 16.74 17.29
CA LEU A 59 25.20 17.53 18.05
C LEU A 59 25.83 18.22 19.27
N TRP A 60 26.80 17.56 19.92
CA TRP A 60 27.62 18.14 21.00
C TRP A 60 28.49 19.30 20.52
N ASN A 61 29.22 19.12 19.40
CA ASN A 61 30.10 20.15 18.83
C ASN A 61 29.38 21.44 18.42
N THR A 62 28.09 21.39 18.09
CA THR A 62 27.30 22.59 17.72
C THR A 62 26.80 23.44 18.91
N HIS A 63 27.05 23.02 20.16
CA HIS A 63 26.56 23.69 21.37
C HIS A 63 27.65 24.21 22.32
N ALA A 64 28.91 24.37 21.86
CA ALA A 64 29.93 25.09 22.61
C ALA A 64 29.62 26.61 22.70
N VAL A 65 28.62 26.97 23.51
CA VAL A 65 28.43 28.31 24.05
C VAL A 65 28.28 28.17 25.57
N GLN A 66 29.41 28.42 26.24
CA GLN A 66 29.57 28.78 27.65
C GLN A 66 29.39 27.69 28.73
N SER A 67 30.43 26.90 28.94
CA SER A 67 30.89 26.48 30.27
C SER A 67 32.43 26.49 30.29
N PRO A 68 33.10 26.83 31.40
CA PRO A 68 34.49 27.27 31.40
C PRO A 68 35.47 26.11 31.19
N ALA A 69 36.32 26.27 30.17
CA ALA A 69 37.72 25.84 30.13
C ALA A 69 38.13 24.50 30.78
N ASP A 70 37.35 23.43 30.62
CA ASP A 70 37.87 22.07 30.82
C ASP A 70 37.72 21.26 29.53
N ASN A 71 38.86 21.09 28.87
CA ASN A 71 39.04 20.22 27.71
C ASN A 71 39.34 18.80 28.24
N SER A 72 38.37 17.91 28.19
CA SER A 72 38.66 16.47 28.07
C SER A 72 37.73 15.83 27.04
N LEU A 73 37.87 16.25 25.79
CA LEU A 73 37.24 15.61 24.61
C LEU A 73 37.59 14.12 24.46
N GLU A 74 38.62 13.64 25.17
CA GLU A 74 39.13 12.28 25.07
C GLU A 74 38.20 11.26 25.76
N GLY A 75 37.69 11.54 26.97
CA GLY A 75 36.94 10.55 27.76
C GLY A 75 35.58 10.14 27.18
N GLU A 76 34.73 11.08 26.78
CA GLU A 76 33.40 10.75 26.22
C GLU A 76 33.48 10.15 24.82
N ALA A 77 34.44 10.60 24.00
CA ALA A 77 34.68 10.05 22.68
C ALA A 77 35.14 8.59 22.76
N GLU A 78 36.00 8.28 23.73
CA GLU A 78 36.44 6.92 24.07
C GLU A 78 35.27 6.03 24.52
N TRP A 79 34.33 6.56 25.32
CA TRP A 79 33.15 5.80 25.72
C TRP A 79 32.22 5.49 24.55
N LEU A 80 31.94 6.45 23.67
CA LEU A 80 31.15 6.21 22.46
C LEU A 80 31.86 5.25 21.47
N GLU A 81 33.19 5.30 21.41
CA GLU A 81 33.99 4.39 20.60
C GLU A 81 33.96 2.97 21.18
N TRP A 82 34.21 2.83 22.48
CA TRP A 82 34.17 1.57 23.21
C TRP A 82 32.78 0.93 23.17
N GLU A 83 31.73 1.74 23.29
CA GLU A 83 30.35 1.27 23.15
C GLU A 83 30.13 0.61 21.78
N SER A 84 30.57 1.27 20.70
CA SER A 84 30.35 0.79 19.33
C SER A 84 31.23 -0.40 18.94
N THR A 85 32.47 -0.44 19.42
CA THR A 85 33.49 -1.42 19.01
C THR A 85 33.57 -2.62 19.95
N VAL A 86 33.12 -2.49 21.20
CA VAL A 86 33.23 -3.52 22.23
C VAL A 86 31.86 -3.90 22.80
N LEU A 87 31.10 -2.95 23.37
CA LEU A 87 29.87 -3.27 24.10
C LEU A 87 28.77 -3.83 23.19
N THR A 88 28.40 -3.10 22.14
CA THR A 88 27.34 -3.52 21.19
C THR A 88 27.68 -4.88 20.53
N PRO A 89 28.90 -5.12 20.01
CA PRO A 89 29.29 -6.43 19.50
C PRO A 89 29.21 -7.53 20.56
N ALA A 90 29.68 -7.29 21.79
CA ALA A 90 29.66 -8.28 22.87
C ALA A 90 28.23 -8.69 23.28
N LEU A 91 27.26 -7.77 23.25
CA LEU A 91 25.87 -8.07 23.60
C LEU A 91 25.06 -8.66 22.43
N THR A 92 25.60 -8.69 21.21
CA THR A 92 24.88 -9.19 20.02
C THR A 92 24.40 -10.66 20.16
N PRO A 93 25.19 -11.62 20.67
CA PRO A 93 24.71 -12.99 20.91
C PRO A 93 23.58 -13.07 21.95
N LEU A 94 23.58 -12.18 22.96
CA LEU A 94 22.52 -12.11 23.96
C LEU A 94 21.19 -11.75 23.30
N TYR A 95 21.20 -10.80 22.36
CA TYR A 95 19.99 -10.36 21.66
C TYR A 95 19.50 -11.35 20.60
N THR A 96 20.42 -11.92 19.81
CA THR A 96 20.07 -12.72 18.62
C THR A 96 19.88 -14.21 18.95
N GLN A 97 20.57 -14.71 19.96
CA GLN A 97 20.62 -16.15 20.29
C GLN A 97 20.19 -16.43 21.73
N ARG A 98 19.79 -15.41 22.51
CA ARG A 98 19.46 -15.51 23.94
C ARG A 98 20.56 -16.19 24.75
N ARG A 99 21.81 -15.95 24.37
CA ARG A 99 22.98 -16.58 24.98
C ARG A 99 23.93 -15.50 25.49
N ILE A 100 24.23 -15.53 26.78
CA ILE A 100 25.30 -14.72 27.35
C ILE A 100 26.65 -15.38 27.06
N THR A 101 27.63 -14.59 26.63
CA THR A 101 28.99 -15.06 26.36
C THR A 101 29.97 -14.47 27.37
N SER A 102 31.17 -15.03 27.45
CA SER A 102 32.25 -14.51 28.28
C SER A 102 32.59 -13.05 27.96
N GLU A 103 32.47 -12.65 26.70
CA GLU A 103 32.74 -11.29 26.24
C GLU A 103 31.64 -10.33 26.71
N ALA A 104 30.37 -10.77 26.67
CA ALA A 104 29.24 -10.01 27.21
C ALA A 104 29.38 -9.79 28.72
N GLU A 105 29.72 -10.85 29.46
CA GLU A 105 29.96 -10.78 30.91
C GLU A 105 31.11 -9.83 31.25
N ALA A 106 32.22 -9.91 30.52
CA ALA A 106 33.36 -9.02 30.73
C ALA A 106 33.01 -7.55 30.44
N ALA A 107 32.27 -7.27 29.37
CA ALA A 107 31.85 -5.92 29.02
C ALA A 107 30.89 -5.31 30.06
N LEU A 108 29.92 -6.10 30.54
CA LEU A 108 28.99 -5.68 31.59
C LEU A 108 29.70 -5.44 32.93
N LYS A 109 30.63 -6.34 33.32
CA LYS A 109 31.42 -6.17 34.55
C LYS A 109 32.34 -4.96 34.50
N LYS A 110 32.94 -4.66 33.34
CA LYS A 110 33.73 -3.44 33.15
C LYS A 110 32.87 -2.19 33.38
N LEU A 111 31.66 -2.16 32.81
CA LEU A 111 30.74 -1.03 32.99
C LEU A 111 30.26 -0.91 34.44
N ASP A 112 29.92 -2.03 35.10
CA ASP A 112 29.55 -2.05 36.52
C ASP A 112 30.65 -1.54 37.44
N THR A 113 31.89 -2.00 37.21
CA THR A 113 33.06 -1.57 37.99
C THR A 113 33.27 -0.07 37.82
N THR A 114 33.20 0.43 36.58
CA THR A 114 33.31 1.87 36.29
C THR A 114 32.23 2.66 37.03
N ILE A 115 30.97 2.24 36.93
CA ILE A 115 29.84 2.90 37.60
C ILE A 115 30.00 2.87 39.12
N GLY A 116 30.48 1.77 39.68
CA GLY A 116 30.77 1.63 41.11
C GLY A 116 31.89 2.54 41.60
N GLU A 117 32.99 2.63 40.83
CA GLU A 117 34.14 3.48 41.14
C GLU A 117 33.83 4.98 41.03
N HIS A 118 32.82 5.35 40.24
CA HIS A 118 32.45 6.74 39.96
C HIS A 118 31.04 7.12 40.47
N GLU A 119 30.66 6.62 41.66
CA GLU A 119 29.42 6.99 42.38
C GLU A 119 28.11 6.89 41.55
N GLY A 120 28.02 5.92 40.64
CA GLY A 120 26.86 5.75 39.77
C GLY A 120 26.98 6.44 38.42
N THR A 121 28.18 6.85 38.00
CA THR A 121 28.41 7.54 36.72
C THR A 121 29.37 6.75 35.82
N VAL A 122 29.25 6.93 34.51
CA VAL A 122 30.11 6.23 33.52
C VAL A 122 31.40 7.01 33.21
N ALA A 123 31.55 8.23 33.73
CA ALA A 123 32.68 9.11 33.39
C ALA A 123 33.96 8.72 34.16
N VAL A 124 35.07 8.61 33.43
CA VAL A 124 36.41 8.32 33.98
C VAL A 124 37.26 9.59 33.93
N GLU A 125 37.85 9.93 35.07
CA GLU A 125 38.80 11.02 35.38
C GLU A 125 38.41 12.48 35.02
N GLY A 126 38.35 13.33 36.06
CA GLY A 126 38.62 14.76 35.93
C GLY A 126 37.43 15.72 35.79
N SER A 127 36.28 15.49 36.45
CA SER A 127 35.40 16.54 37.02
C SER A 127 34.03 15.95 37.40
N PRO A 128 33.50 16.18 38.61
CA PRO A 128 32.18 15.70 39.05
C PRO A 128 30.97 16.31 38.29
N SER A 129 31.20 17.09 37.23
CA SER A 129 30.17 17.82 36.49
C SER A 129 29.99 17.42 35.03
N LEU A 130 30.75 16.44 34.52
CA LEU A 130 30.64 15.93 33.15
C LEU A 130 29.53 14.87 33.02
N ARG A 131 28.28 15.29 33.29
CA ARG A 131 27.07 14.51 32.97
C ARG A 131 26.69 14.80 31.52
N SER A 132 27.22 14.05 30.56
CA SER A 132 26.69 14.08 29.20
C SER A 132 25.52 13.11 29.10
N PHE A 133 24.31 13.64 29.25
CA PHE A 133 23.05 12.94 29.03
C PHE A 133 23.03 12.12 27.72
N LEU A 134 23.84 12.51 26.73
CA LEU A 134 24.01 11.79 25.46
C LEU A 134 24.69 10.43 25.64
N VAL A 135 25.78 10.35 26.42
CA VAL A 135 26.48 9.08 26.69
C VAL A 135 25.56 8.14 27.47
N ASP A 136 24.86 8.67 28.48
CA ASP A 136 23.90 7.89 29.27
C ASP A 136 22.74 7.38 28.40
N SER A 137 22.20 8.22 27.51
CA SER A 137 21.13 7.82 26.58
C SER A 137 21.58 6.70 25.62
N VAL A 138 22.81 6.79 25.11
CA VAL A 138 23.37 5.79 24.19
C VAL A 138 23.60 4.45 24.91
N LEU A 139 24.19 4.48 26.11
CA LEU A 139 24.41 3.28 26.92
C LEU A 139 23.11 2.67 27.42
N PHE A 140 22.16 3.51 27.86
CA PHE A 140 20.84 3.07 28.30
C PHE A 140 20.10 2.33 27.17
N ALA A 141 20.06 2.90 25.98
CA ALA A 141 19.43 2.29 24.81
C ALA A 141 20.10 0.95 24.42
N SER A 142 21.42 0.84 24.55
CA SER A 142 22.15 -0.42 24.35
C SER A 142 21.76 -1.49 25.38
N LEU A 143 21.61 -1.10 26.65
CA LEU A 143 21.34 -2.05 27.75
C LEU A 143 19.86 -2.39 27.93
N LEU A 144 18.96 -1.60 27.34
CA LEU A 144 17.52 -1.72 27.52
C LEU A 144 16.95 -3.13 27.25
N PRO A 145 17.32 -3.85 26.17
CA PRO A 145 16.84 -5.22 25.95
C PRO A 145 17.36 -6.23 26.99
N ALA A 146 18.50 -5.94 27.62
CA ALA A 146 19.13 -6.81 28.62
C ALA A 146 18.53 -6.59 30.01
N LEU A 147 18.31 -5.34 30.41
CA LEU A 147 17.99 -4.94 31.79
C LEU A 147 16.55 -4.44 32.01
N CYS A 148 15.71 -4.38 30.97
CA CYS A 148 14.30 -4.06 31.15
C CYS A 148 13.55 -5.14 31.94
N GLU A 149 12.33 -4.82 32.37
CA GLU A 149 11.46 -5.79 33.02
C GLU A 149 11.12 -6.94 32.05
N GLY A 150 11.49 -8.17 32.41
CA GLY A 150 11.42 -9.34 31.51
C GLY A 150 12.53 -9.38 30.45
N GLY A 151 13.61 -8.63 30.64
CA GLY A 151 14.78 -8.55 29.77
C GLY A 151 15.57 -9.85 29.62
N LEU A 152 16.56 -9.82 28.71
CA LEU A 152 17.30 -11.02 28.28
C LEU A 152 18.45 -11.43 29.21
N LEU A 153 18.89 -10.56 30.12
CA LEU A 153 19.95 -10.89 31.08
C LEU A 153 19.38 -11.78 32.20
N PRO A 154 19.92 -12.98 32.44
CA PRO A 154 19.39 -13.83 33.50
C PRO A 154 19.68 -13.23 34.90
N ALA A 155 18.79 -13.52 35.86
CA ALA A 155 18.85 -12.93 37.20
C ALA A 155 20.20 -13.16 37.92
N ALA A 156 20.77 -14.36 37.80
CA ALA A 156 22.06 -14.69 38.41
C ALA A 156 23.21 -13.80 37.90
N GLN A 157 23.20 -13.45 36.61
CA GLN A 157 24.19 -12.58 36.00
C GLN A 157 23.92 -11.10 36.29
N ALA A 158 22.65 -10.71 36.47
CA ALA A 158 22.29 -9.36 36.90
C ALA A 158 22.76 -9.07 38.34
N GLU A 159 22.74 -10.07 39.22
CA GLU A 159 23.27 -9.98 40.59
C GLU A 159 24.79 -9.71 40.62
N GLU A 160 25.52 -10.07 39.57
CA GLU A 160 26.97 -9.82 39.45
C GLU A 160 27.31 -8.39 38.99
N VAL A 161 26.32 -7.59 38.57
CA VAL A 161 26.49 -6.20 38.11
C VAL A 161 25.51 -5.22 38.80
N PRO A 162 25.56 -5.11 40.14
CA PRO A 162 24.54 -4.41 40.93
C PRO A 162 24.54 -2.89 40.73
N HIS A 163 25.69 -2.26 40.48
CA HIS A 163 25.80 -0.81 40.28
C HIS A 163 25.19 -0.41 38.94
N LEU A 164 25.43 -1.21 37.90
CA LEU A 164 24.88 -1.03 36.56
C LEU A 164 23.35 -1.14 36.56
N VAL A 165 22.80 -2.16 37.21
CA VAL A 165 21.34 -2.34 37.33
C VAL A 165 20.70 -1.15 38.03
N LYS A 166 21.31 -0.66 39.11
CA LYS A 166 20.81 0.50 39.86
C LYS A 166 20.85 1.78 39.02
N TRP A 167 21.94 2.04 38.30
CA TRP A 167 22.06 3.18 37.38
C TRP A 167 20.98 3.14 36.30
N PHE A 168 20.78 1.98 35.68
CA PHE A 168 19.80 1.81 34.60
C PHE A 168 18.36 2.09 35.07
N GLN A 169 17.99 1.61 36.25
CA GLN A 169 16.68 1.87 36.84
C GLN A 169 16.47 3.35 37.19
N ALA A 170 17.50 4.00 37.74
CA ALA A 170 17.46 5.42 38.07
C ALA A 170 17.28 6.28 36.81
N PHE A 171 18.07 6.03 35.75
CA PHE A 171 17.96 6.75 34.49
C PHE A 171 16.56 6.59 33.85
N ARG A 172 16.01 5.37 33.88
CA ARG A 172 14.66 5.10 33.37
C ARG A 172 13.58 5.91 34.12
N ALA A 173 13.68 5.98 35.44
CA ALA A 173 12.72 6.70 36.27
C ALA A 173 12.83 8.23 36.10
N GLU A 174 14.04 8.76 35.97
CA GLU A 174 14.28 10.21 35.78
C GLU A 174 13.76 10.70 34.41
N HIS A 175 13.66 9.82 33.41
CA HIS A 175 13.37 10.17 32.00
C HIS A 175 12.18 9.43 31.39
N GLU A 176 11.20 9.05 32.21
CA GLU A 176 10.04 8.23 31.79
C GLU A 176 9.27 8.83 30.60
N GLU A 177 8.94 10.13 30.64
CA GLU A 177 8.19 10.80 29.56
C GLU A 177 8.96 10.82 28.23
N LEU A 178 10.27 11.09 28.29
CA LEU A 178 11.15 11.09 27.12
C LEU A 178 11.25 9.68 26.52
N ILE A 179 11.42 8.67 27.37
CA ILE A 179 11.51 7.26 26.96
C ILE A 179 10.17 6.78 26.37
N ALA A 180 9.05 7.13 26.98
CA ALA A 180 7.71 6.81 26.47
C ALA A 180 7.49 7.44 25.08
N SER A 181 7.83 8.72 24.94
CA SER A 181 7.72 9.43 23.66
C SER A 181 8.63 8.84 22.59
N ALA A 182 9.83 8.38 22.96
CA ALA A 182 10.74 7.68 22.05
C ALA A 182 10.20 6.30 21.64
N PHE A 183 9.56 5.56 22.54
CA PHE A 183 8.93 4.28 22.22
C PHE A 183 7.68 4.42 21.35
N ASP A 184 6.86 5.43 21.60
CA ASP A 184 5.72 5.75 20.75
C ASP A 184 6.18 6.05 19.32
N ALA A 185 7.29 6.79 19.18
CA ALA A 185 7.93 7.06 17.89
C ALA A 185 8.44 5.79 17.18
N LEU A 186 8.81 4.73 17.92
CA LEU A 186 9.32 3.46 17.37
C LEU A 186 8.25 2.39 17.07
N SER A 187 6.99 2.60 17.46
CA SER A 187 5.95 1.56 17.48
C SER A 187 5.27 1.22 16.13
N VAL A 188 5.80 1.70 15.00
CA VAL A 188 5.19 1.58 13.66
C VAL A 188 5.99 0.62 12.75
N GLN A 189 5.27 -0.27 12.05
CA GLN A 189 5.70 -1.61 11.60
C GLN A 189 6.57 -1.72 10.31
N GLU A 190 7.18 -0.66 9.78
CA GLU A 190 8.07 -0.79 8.60
C GLU A 190 9.44 -0.09 8.78
N CYS A 191 10.51 -0.70 8.25
CA CYS A 191 11.86 -0.11 8.23
C CYS A 191 11.93 1.24 7.49
N GLY A 192 10.93 1.58 6.68
CA GLY A 192 10.78 2.89 6.04
C GLY A 192 10.03 3.93 6.88
N ASP A 193 9.45 3.54 8.02
CA ASP A 193 8.80 4.43 9.00
C ASP A 193 9.75 4.82 10.14
N PHE A 194 11.04 4.47 10.01
CA PHE A 194 12.10 4.56 11.02
C PHE A 194 12.20 5.91 11.75
N LEU A 195 11.73 7.00 11.12
CA LEU A 195 11.88 8.35 11.61
C LEU A 195 10.67 9.20 11.21
N ARG A 196 9.70 9.35 12.11
CA ARG A 196 8.65 10.38 12.00
C ARG A 196 9.16 11.73 12.52
N VAL A 197 10.08 12.31 11.77
CA VAL A 197 9.93 13.73 11.48
C VAL A 197 8.60 13.83 10.73
N PRO A 198 7.71 14.81 11.00
CA PRO A 198 6.57 15.04 10.13
C PRO A 198 7.09 15.15 8.69
N ARG A 199 6.86 14.11 7.87
CA ARG A 199 7.26 14.16 6.47
C ARG A 199 6.33 15.14 5.79
N THR A 200 6.83 16.34 5.54
CA THR A 200 6.15 17.28 4.66
C THR A 200 6.40 16.81 3.25
N TYR A 201 5.39 16.18 2.67
CA TYR A 201 5.37 15.86 1.25
C TYR A 201 4.91 17.08 0.48
N GLU A 202 5.52 17.31 -0.67
CA GLU A 202 4.99 18.26 -1.67
C GLU A 202 4.10 17.50 -2.65
N VAL A 203 3.12 18.20 -3.22
CA VAL A 203 2.27 17.62 -4.27
C VAL A 203 3.12 17.43 -5.52
N SER A 204 3.18 16.21 -6.04
CA SER A 204 3.93 15.91 -7.26
C SER A 204 3.36 16.65 -8.47
N PRO A 205 4.20 17.06 -9.44
CA PRO A 205 3.73 17.74 -10.64
C PRO A 205 2.79 16.86 -11.45
N LYS A 206 1.96 17.50 -12.29
CA LYS A 206 1.12 16.79 -13.25
C LYS A 206 1.96 15.98 -14.23
N LYS A 207 1.49 14.80 -14.61
CA LYS A 207 2.11 13.98 -15.66
C LYS A 207 2.07 14.69 -17.03
N GLY A 208 3.18 14.63 -17.76
CA GLY A 208 3.27 15.13 -19.15
C GLY A 208 2.71 14.16 -20.21
N LYS A 209 2.30 12.96 -19.79
CA LYS A 209 1.60 11.96 -20.60
C LYS A 209 0.23 11.67 -19.99
N THR A 210 -0.68 11.07 -20.76
CA THR A 210 -1.95 10.57 -20.22
C THR A 210 -1.64 9.55 -19.13
N PHE A 211 -2.19 9.76 -17.92
CA PHE A 211 -2.10 8.77 -16.86
C PHE A 211 -2.85 7.51 -17.31
N PHE A 212 -2.11 6.40 -17.42
CA PHE A 212 -2.63 5.14 -17.94
C PHE A 212 -2.56 4.05 -16.87
N ALA A 213 -3.72 3.57 -16.42
CA ALA A 213 -3.80 2.45 -15.48
C ALA A 213 -4.73 1.34 -15.97
N THR A 214 -4.43 0.10 -15.61
CA THR A 214 -5.19 -1.07 -16.10
C THR A 214 -5.54 -2.02 -14.98
N THR A 215 -6.71 -2.64 -15.09
CA THR A 215 -7.04 -3.88 -14.36
C THR A 215 -6.45 -5.07 -15.11
N PRO A 216 -6.49 -6.29 -14.54
CA PRO A 216 -6.44 -7.49 -15.36
C PRO A 216 -7.67 -7.53 -16.29
N ILE A 217 -7.59 -8.27 -17.38
CA ILE A 217 -8.78 -8.73 -18.09
C ILE A 217 -9.23 -10.07 -17.48
N TYR A 218 -10.54 -10.25 -17.29
CA TYR A 218 -11.06 -11.35 -16.48
C TYR A 218 -11.56 -12.50 -17.32
N TYR A 219 -11.17 -13.73 -16.95
CA TYR A 219 -11.70 -14.94 -17.59
C TYR A 219 -13.23 -15.02 -17.46
N VAL A 220 -13.91 -15.25 -18.58
CA VAL A 220 -15.37 -15.32 -18.65
C VAL A 220 -15.95 -16.71 -18.36
N ASN A 221 -15.22 -17.55 -17.62
CA ASN A 221 -15.69 -18.89 -17.26
C ASN A 221 -16.68 -18.90 -16.07
N ALA A 222 -16.90 -17.74 -15.43
CA ALA A 222 -17.86 -17.54 -14.34
C ALA A 222 -18.29 -16.07 -14.25
N SER A 223 -19.44 -15.82 -13.62
CA SER A 223 -19.93 -14.47 -13.32
C SER A 223 -18.95 -13.65 -12.45
N PRO A 224 -18.99 -12.31 -12.51
CA PRO A 224 -18.14 -11.45 -11.70
C PRO A 224 -18.31 -11.68 -10.20
N HIS A 225 -17.24 -11.48 -9.43
CA HIS A 225 -17.20 -11.63 -7.98
C HIS A 225 -16.24 -10.61 -7.36
N ILE A 226 -16.09 -10.63 -6.02
CA ILE A 226 -15.33 -9.59 -5.29
C ILE A 226 -13.88 -9.40 -5.76
N GLY A 227 -13.15 -10.47 -6.09
CA GLY A 227 -11.80 -10.33 -6.66
C GLY A 227 -11.74 -9.44 -7.91
N HIS A 228 -12.70 -9.59 -8.85
CA HIS A 228 -12.79 -8.74 -10.04
C HIS A 228 -13.19 -7.31 -9.67
N VAL A 229 -14.21 -7.16 -8.82
CA VAL A 229 -14.70 -5.85 -8.36
C VAL A 229 -13.62 -5.08 -7.61
N TYR A 230 -12.80 -5.73 -6.80
CA TYR A 230 -11.73 -5.11 -6.03
C TYR A 230 -10.57 -4.65 -6.91
N SER A 231 -10.14 -5.47 -7.87
CA SER A 231 -9.10 -5.09 -8.83
C SER A 231 -9.55 -3.87 -9.65
N THR A 232 -10.80 -3.88 -10.13
CA THR A 232 -11.39 -2.75 -10.86
C THR A 232 -11.58 -1.51 -9.97
N LEU A 233 -11.94 -1.69 -8.70
CA LEU A 233 -12.06 -0.59 -7.73
C LEU A 233 -10.75 0.17 -7.58
N ILE A 234 -9.63 -0.54 -7.39
CA ILE A 234 -8.32 0.10 -7.20
C ILE A 234 -8.00 0.99 -8.42
N VAL A 235 -8.20 0.47 -9.63
CA VAL A 235 -7.94 1.22 -10.87
C VAL A 235 -8.90 2.40 -11.05
N ASP A 236 -10.18 2.25 -10.70
CA ASP A 236 -11.16 3.34 -10.69
C ASP A 236 -10.72 4.47 -9.77
N VAL A 237 -10.29 4.14 -8.55
CA VAL A 237 -9.83 5.13 -7.57
C VAL A 237 -8.59 5.86 -8.06
N LEU A 238 -7.60 5.15 -8.60
CA LEU A 238 -6.41 5.80 -9.14
C LEU A 238 -6.77 6.73 -10.30
N GLY A 239 -7.56 6.26 -11.27
CA GLY A 239 -8.04 7.09 -12.37
C GLY A 239 -8.77 8.34 -11.89
N ARG A 240 -9.71 8.20 -10.94
CA ARG A 240 -10.45 9.32 -10.36
C ARG A 240 -9.55 10.30 -9.61
N TYR A 241 -8.55 9.82 -8.88
CA TYR A 241 -7.59 10.71 -8.19
C TYR A 241 -6.82 11.57 -9.20
N HIS A 242 -6.28 10.96 -10.25
CA HIS A 242 -5.56 11.68 -11.29
C HIS A 242 -6.48 12.66 -12.07
N ARG A 243 -7.78 12.35 -12.23
CA ARG A 243 -8.77 13.31 -12.75
C ARG A 243 -9.01 14.47 -11.78
N VAL A 244 -9.16 14.22 -10.48
CA VAL A 244 -9.30 15.26 -9.44
C VAL A 244 -8.05 16.15 -9.39
N LYS A 245 -6.87 15.59 -9.63
CA LYS A 245 -5.61 16.35 -9.77
C LYS A 245 -5.58 17.20 -11.05
N GLY A 246 -6.46 16.94 -12.01
CA GLY A 246 -6.60 17.67 -13.27
C GLY A 246 -5.61 17.20 -14.34
N GLU A 247 -5.33 15.90 -14.38
CA GLU A 247 -4.54 15.24 -15.42
C GLU A 247 -5.45 14.59 -16.48
N GLU A 248 -4.89 14.35 -17.68
CA GLU A 248 -5.53 13.48 -18.65
C GLU A 248 -5.43 12.03 -18.17
N VAL A 249 -6.55 11.30 -18.19
CA VAL A 249 -6.65 9.95 -17.63
C VAL A 249 -7.29 9.01 -18.63
N PHE A 250 -6.65 7.85 -18.81
CA PHE A 250 -7.22 6.71 -19.49
C PHE A 250 -7.07 5.48 -18.58
N VAL A 251 -8.17 4.92 -18.09
CA VAL A 251 -8.16 3.66 -17.36
C VAL A 251 -8.99 2.61 -18.07
N MET A 252 -8.51 1.37 -18.10
CA MET A 252 -9.16 0.28 -18.83
C MET A 252 -9.34 -0.98 -18.00
N THR A 253 -10.37 -1.73 -18.38
CA THR A 253 -10.69 -3.07 -17.90
C THR A 253 -11.16 -3.93 -19.06
N GLY A 254 -11.51 -5.20 -18.83
CA GLY A 254 -12.05 -6.04 -19.89
C GLY A 254 -12.18 -7.52 -19.56
N THR A 255 -12.42 -8.32 -20.58
CA THR A 255 -12.62 -9.77 -20.49
C THR A 255 -11.64 -10.55 -21.36
N ASP A 256 -11.10 -11.62 -20.76
CA ASP A 256 -10.27 -12.63 -21.43
C ASP A 256 -11.17 -13.78 -21.89
N GLU A 257 -11.31 -13.90 -23.20
CA GLU A 257 -12.40 -14.67 -23.82
C GLU A 257 -11.93 -15.90 -24.58
N HIS A 258 -10.62 -16.13 -24.73
CA HIS A 258 -10.07 -17.27 -25.46
C HIS A 258 -9.62 -18.42 -24.53
N GLY A 259 -9.31 -19.56 -25.13
CA GLY A 259 -8.67 -20.70 -24.46
C GLY A 259 -9.59 -21.89 -24.22
N GLN A 260 -8.98 -23.01 -23.83
CA GLN A 260 -9.65 -24.30 -23.65
C GLN A 260 -10.73 -24.20 -22.56
N LYS A 261 -10.41 -23.55 -21.44
CA LYS A 261 -11.32 -23.41 -20.30
C LYS A 261 -12.64 -22.71 -20.66
N VAL A 262 -12.58 -21.67 -21.47
CA VAL A 262 -13.77 -20.91 -21.91
C VAL A 262 -14.60 -21.74 -22.90
N ALA A 263 -13.93 -22.42 -23.85
CA ALA A 263 -14.61 -23.31 -24.80
C ALA A 263 -15.34 -24.46 -24.11
N GLU A 264 -14.71 -25.10 -23.11
CA GLU A 264 -15.34 -26.16 -22.32
C GLU A 264 -16.53 -25.65 -21.48
N ALA A 265 -16.45 -24.42 -20.95
CA ALA A 265 -17.55 -23.81 -20.21
C ALA A 265 -18.76 -23.54 -21.11
N ALA A 266 -18.52 -23.01 -22.33
CA ALA A 266 -19.56 -22.82 -23.34
C ALA A 266 -20.20 -24.15 -23.76
N ALA A 267 -19.38 -25.17 -24.03
CA ALA A 267 -19.86 -26.51 -24.40
C ALA A 267 -20.74 -27.15 -23.31
N LYS A 268 -20.38 -26.98 -22.02
CA LYS A 268 -21.19 -27.46 -20.88
C LYS A 268 -22.56 -26.79 -20.79
N GLN A 269 -22.70 -25.56 -21.30
CA GLN A 269 -23.96 -24.83 -21.35
C GLN A 269 -24.73 -25.02 -22.67
N GLY A 270 -24.17 -25.75 -23.64
CA GLY A 270 -24.82 -26.04 -24.91
C GLY A 270 -24.94 -24.83 -25.85
N VAL A 271 -24.08 -23.82 -25.71
CA VAL A 271 -24.06 -22.59 -26.52
C VAL A 271 -22.73 -22.45 -27.26
N SER A 272 -22.68 -21.61 -28.31
CA SER A 272 -21.40 -21.33 -28.97
C SER A 272 -20.48 -20.51 -28.06
N PRO A 273 -19.14 -20.64 -28.19
CA PRO A 273 -18.21 -19.83 -27.40
C PRO A 273 -18.40 -18.32 -27.57
N MET A 274 -18.76 -17.83 -28.77
CA MET A 274 -19.03 -16.41 -29.00
C MET A 274 -20.28 -15.92 -28.27
N GLU A 275 -21.37 -16.70 -28.27
CA GLU A 275 -22.58 -16.36 -27.51
C GLU A 275 -22.30 -16.38 -26.01
N PHE A 276 -21.58 -17.40 -25.52
CA PHE A 276 -21.20 -17.54 -24.12
C PHE A 276 -20.35 -16.36 -23.63
N THR A 277 -19.25 -16.08 -24.33
CA THR A 277 -18.31 -14.99 -24.00
C THR A 277 -19.01 -13.63 -24.06
N THR A 278 -19.86 -13.40 -25.06
CA THR A 278 -20.65 -12.16 -25.18
C THR A 278 -21.63 -11.99 -24.00
N SER A 279 -22.33 -13.06 -23.60
CA SER A 279 -23.24 -13.03 -22.46
C SER A 279 -22.51 -12.69 -21.16
N VAL A 280 -21.45 -13.42 -20.84
CA VAL A 280 -20.70 -13.22 -19.59
C VAL A 280 -19.96 -11.89 -19.61
N SER A 281 -19.41 -11.45 -20.74
CA SER A 281 -18.81 -10.11 -20.87
C SER A 281 -19.80 -8.98 -20.54
N ASN A 282 -21.07 -9.14 -20.92
CA ASN A 282 -22.12 -8.21 -20.54
C ASN A 282 -22.44 -8.24 -19.03
N GLU A 283 -22.35 -9.40 -18.37
CA GLU A 283 -22.46 -9.48 -16.90
C GLU A 283 -21.36 -8.66 -16.21
N PHE A 284 -20.11 -8.75 -16.68
CA PHE A 284 -19.01 -7.93 -16.17
C PHE A 284 -19.24 -6.43 -16.39
N LYS A 285 -19.65 -6.03 -17.60
CA LYS A 285 -19.99 -4.62 -17.91
C LYS A 285 -21.10 -4.09 -17.00
N GLN A 286 -22.16 -4.88 -16.81
CA GLN A 286 -23.29 -4.51 -15.96
C GLN A 286 -22.87 -4.40 -14.50
N CYS A 287 -22.11 -5.35 -13.96
CA CYS A 287 -21.57 -5.30 -12.61
C CYS A 287 -20.74 -4.03 -12.38
N PHE A 288 -19.82 -3.69 -13.30
CA PHE A 288 -18.98 -2.48 -13.16
C PHE A 288 -19.78 -1.18 -13.28
N LYS A 289 -20.88 -1.18 -14.05
CA LYS A 289 -21.82 -0.07 -14.09
C LYS A 289 -22.58 0.09 -12.77
N GLU A 290 -23.06 -1.00 -12.18
CA GLU A 290 -23.75 -1.00 -10.88
C GLU A 290 -22.83 -0.55 -9.73
N MET A 291 -21.54 -0.93 -9.80
CA MET A 291 -20.52 -0.45 -8.88
C MET A 291 -20.10 1.02 -9.11
N ASN A 292 -20.68 1.71 -10.10
CA ASN A 292 -20.40 3.11 -10.43
C ASN A 292 -18.90 3.38 -10.67
N TYR A 293 -18.28 2.58 -11.53
CA TYR A 293 -16.91 2.80 -11.99
C TYR A 293 -16.87 3.70 -13.24
N ASP A 294 -15.83 4.50 -13.34
CA ASP A 294 -15.58 5.45 -14.42
C ASP A 294 -14.39 4.96 -15.27
N MET A 295 -14.62 3.81 -15.91
CA MET A 295 -13.67 3.18 -16.83
C MET A 295 -13.77 3.83 -18.21
N ASN A 296 -12.63 4.20 -18.80
CA ASN A 296 -12.60 4.82 -20.13
C ASN A 296 -12.83 3.80 -21.25
N TYR A 297 -12.41 2.55 -21.04
CA TYR A 297 -12.49 1.52 -22.06
C TYR A 297 -12.66 0.11 -21.46
N PHE A 298 -13.53 -0.68 -22.10
CA PHE A 298 -13.75 -2.08 -21.77
C PHE A 298 -13.37 -2.93 -22.99
N ILE A 299 -12.20 -3.57 -22.92
CA ILE A 299 -11.69 -4.44 -24.00
C ILE A 299 -12.29 -5.84 -23.91
N ARG A 300 -12.38 -6.52 -25.06
CA ARG A 300 -12.62 -7.97 -25.17
C ARG A 300 -11.53 -8.54 -26.06
N THR A 301 -10.95 -9.69 -25.71
CA THR A 301 -9.90 -10.30 -26.56
C THR A 301 -10.46 -10.85 -27.89
N THR A 302 -11.77 -11.01 -28.00
CA THR A 302 -12.47 -11.30 -29.28
C THR A 302 -12.63 -10.08 -30.19
N ASN A 303 -12.19 -8.88 -29.79
CA ASN A 303 -12.25 -7.71 -30.66
C ASN A 303 -11.32 -7.91 -31.86
N PRO A 304 -11.78 -7.71 -33.12
CA PRO A 304 -10.94 -7.92 -34.31
C PRO A 304 -9.67 -7.06 -34.34
N THR A 305 -9.74 -5.86 -33.76
CA THR A 305 -8.62 -4.94 -33.57
C THR A 305 -7.53 -5.54 -32.67
N HIS A 306 -7.94 -6.25 -31.62
CA HIS A 306 -7.04 -6.92 -30.70
C HIS A 306 -6.40 -8.15 -31.33
N GLU A 307 -7.19 -9.04 -31.95
CA GLU A 307 -6.67 -10.26 -32.57
C GLU A 307 -5.60 -9.96 -33.62
N LYS A 308 -5.87 -8.95 -34.47
CA LYS A 308 -4.92 -8.47 -35.47
C LYS A 308 -3.62 -7.96 -34.83
N LEU A 309 -3.72 -7.16 -33.76
CA LEU A 309 -2.56 -6.63 -33.06
C LEU A 309 -1.71 -7.75 -32.45
N VAL A 310 -2.33 -8.76 -31.83
CA VAL A 310 -1.61 -9.91 -31.27
C VAL A 310 -0.86 -10.67 -32.38
N GLN A 311 -1.47 -10.85 -33.55
CA GLN A 311 -0.80 -11.44 -34.71
C GLN A 311 0.38 -10.58 -35.22
N ASP A 312 0.27 -9.26 -35.20
CA ASP A 312 1.35 -8.37 -35.62
C ASP A 312 2.50 -8.36 -34.60
N ILE A 313 2.19 -8.44 -33.31
CA ILE A 313 3.17 -8.66 -32.25
C ILE A 313 3.87 -10.00 -32.43
N TRP A 314 3.14 -11.08 -32.69
CA TRP A 314 3.73 -12.40 -32.95
C TRP A 314 4.81 -12.33 -34.03
N LYS A 315 4.48 -11.75 -35.19
CA LYS A 315 5.42 -11.58 -36.31
C LYS A 315 6.65 -10.77 -35.90
N ARG A 316 6.49 -9.77 -35.02
CA ARG A 316 7.59 -8.94 -34.52
C ARG A 316 8.53 -9.74 -33.61
N LEU A 317 7.99 -10.56 -32.70
CA LEU A 317 8.77 -11.45 -31.83
C LEU A 317 9.51 -12.52 -32.65
N GLU A 318 8.83 -13.08 -33.65
CA GLU A 318 9.41 -14.07 -34.58
C GLU A 318 10.53 -13.46 -35.43
N ALA A 319 10.31 -12.29 -36.02
CA ALA A 319 11.32 -11.56 -36.80
C ALA A 319 12.55 -11.17 -35.96
N LYS A 320 12.40 -11.05 -34.63
CA LYS A 320 13.51 -10.82 -33.71
C LYS A 320 14.36 -12.08 -33.45
N GLY A 321 13.84 -13.26 -33.82
CA GLY A 321 14.46 -14.56 -33.56
C GLY A 321 14.17 -15.13 -32.17
N ASP A 322 13.22 -14.54 -31.45
CA ASP A 322 12.87 -14.94 -30.07
C ASP A 322 11.78 -16.04 -30.02
N ILE A 323 11.21 -16.42 -31.18
CA ILE A 323 10.28 -17.53 -31.33
C ILE A 323 10.95 -18.67 -32.10
N TYR A 324 10.76 -19.91 -31.66
CA TYR A 324 11.18 -21.11 -32.39
C TYR A 324 10.18 -22.26 -32.19
N LEU A 325 10.09 -23.17 -33.16
CA LEU A 325 9.29 -24.38 -33.00
C LEU A 325 10.05 -25.39 -32.12
N GLY A 326 9.41 -25.85 -31.06
CA GLY A 326 9.97 -26.83 -30.14
C GLY A 326 8.94 -27.85 -29.69
N LYS A 327 9.24 -28.56 -28.62
CA LYS A 327 8.35 -29.54 -28.01
C LYS A 327 8.28 -29.26 -26.52
N TYR A 328 7.07 -29.10 -26.01
CA TYR A 328 6.82 -28.99 -24.58
C TYR A 328 6.52 -30.37 -24.01
N GLU A 329 7.26 -30.78 -22.99
CA GLU A 329 7.07 -32.01 -22.22
C GLU A 329 7.03 -31.64 -20.74
N GLY A 330 5.84 -31.56 -20.15
CA GLY A 330 5.71 -31.11 -18.77
C GLY A 330 4.29 -31.04 -18.24
N TRP A 331 4.15 -30.50 -17.03
CA TRP A 331 2.87 -30.36 -16.36
C TRP A 331 2.15 -29.07 -16.78
N TYR A 332 0.86 -29.19 -17.08
CA TYR A 332 -0.02 -28.08 -17.39
C TYR A 332 -1.23 -28.05 -16.46
N SER A 333 -1.55 -26.87 -15.93
CA SER A 333 -2.81 -26.62 -15.23
C SER A 333 -3.78 -25.94 -16.20
N VAL A 334 -4.82 -26.64 -16.63
CA VAL A 334 -5.89 -26.05 -17.46
C VAL A 334 -6.66 -24.97 -16.69
N SER A 335 -6.85 -25.16 -15.39
CA SER A 335 -7.59 -24.20 -14.54
C SER A 335 -6.89 -22.85 -14.42
N ASP A 336 -5.55 -22.87 -14.39
CA ASP A 336 -4.69 -21.69 -14.27
C ASP A 336 -4.12 -21.24 -15.62
N GLU A 337 -4.44 -21.99 -16.70
CA GLU A 337 -3.81 -21.92 -18.02
C GLU A 337 -2.29 -21.74 -17.93
N SER A 338 -1.62 -22.53 -17.07
CA SER A 338 -0.22 -22.34 -16.69
C SER A 338 0.62 -23.60 -16.85
N PHE A 339 1.80 -23.43 -17.44
CA PHE A 339 2.87 -24.43 -17.43
C PHE A 339 3.55 -24.47 -16.06
N LEU A 340 3.86 -25.66 -15.57
CA LEU A 340 4.45 -25.90 -14.24
C LEU A 340 5.67 -26.81 -14.35
N THR A 341 6.71 -26.50 -13.57
CA THR A 341 7.87 -27.37 -13.43
C THR A 341 7.56 -28.52 -12.47
N ALA A 342 8.35 -29.59 -12.52
CA ALA A 342 8.19 -30.73 -11.60
C ALA A 342 8.29 -30.34 -10.11
N GLN A 343 8.98 -29.23 -9.78
CA GLN A 343 9.11 -28.74 -8.40
C GLN A 343 7.84 -28.04 -7.90
N ASN A 344 6.97 -27.57 -8.81
CA ASN A 344 5.72 -26.87 -8.49
C ASN A 344 4.50 -27.81 -8.51
N VAL A 345 4.73 -29.13 -8.49
CA VAL A 345 3.68 -30.15 -8.57
C VAL A 345 3.85 -31.16 -7.45
N VAL A 346 2.76 -31.49 -6.76
CA VAL A 346 2.73 -32.47 -5.65
C VAL A 346 1.61 -33.49 -5.82
N ASP A 347 1.68 -34.58 -5.06
CA ASP A 347 0.57 -35.54 -4.97
C ASP A 347 -0.62 -34.92 -4.23
N GLY A 348 -1.82 -35.16 -4.75
CA GLY A 348 -3.08 -34.70 -4.19
C GLY A 348 -4.24 -35.61 -4.61
N VAL A 349 -5.46 -35.11 -4.41
CA VAL A 349 -6.68 -35.82 -4.81
C VAL A 349 -7.54 -34.93 -5.70
N ASP A 350 -8.19 -35.53 -6.69
CA ASP A 350 -9.17 -34.84 -7.52
C ASP A 350 -10.52 -34.74 -6.80
N LYS A 351 -11.53 -34.20 -7.50
CA LYS A 351 -12.88 -34.01 -6.96
C LYS A 351 -13.59 -35.32 -6.60
N ASP A 352 -13.16 -36.43 -7.17
CA ASP A 352 -13.73 -37.77 -6.95
C ASP A 352 -12.94 -38.55 -5.88
N GLY A 353 -11.95 -37.92 -5.24
CA GLY A 353 -11.10 -38.51 -4.21
C GLY A 353 -10.01 -39.43 -4.78
N LYS A 354 -9.78 -39.42 -6.09
CA LYS A 354 -8.74 -40.23 -6.73
C LYS A 354 -7.39 -39.53 -6.66
N ALA A 355 -6.35 -40.30 -6.33
CA ALA A 355 -4.98 -39.80 -6.31
C ALA A 355 -4.57 -39.25 -7.69
N CYS A 356 -4.07 -38.03 -7.70
CA CYS A 356 -3.59 -37.33 -8.90
C CYS A 356 -2.45 -36.36 -8.55
N LYS A 357 -1.94 -35.64 -9.56
CA LYS A 357 -1.00 -34.55 -9.35
C LYS A 357 -1.76 -33.22 -9.30
N ILE A 358 -1.35 -32.34 -8.40
CA ILE A 358 -1.93 -30.99 -8.22
C ILE A 358 -0.84 -29.91 -8.21
N SER A 359 -1.22 -28.69 -8.60
CA SER A 359 -0.39 -27.49 -8.56
C SER A 359 -0.14 -27.05 -7.12
N LEU A 360 1.12 -26.76 -6.77
CA LEU A 360 1.45 -26.14 -5.48
C LEU A 360 0.96 -24.69 -5.36
N GLU A 361 0.76 -24.00 -6.49
CA GLU A 361 0.35 -22.59 -6.53
C GLU A 361 -1.16 -22.44 -6.27
N SER A 362 -1.98 -23.32 -6.83
CA SER A 362 -3.46 -23.18 -6.84
C SER A 362 -4.21 -24.34 -6.19
N GLY A 363 -3.57 -25.50 -6.02
CA GLY A 363 -4.22 -26.75 -5.61
C GLY A 363 -5.05 -27.42 -6.72
N HIS A 364 -5.03 -26.91 -7.95
CA HIS A 364 -5.76 -27.49 -9.08
C HIS A 364 -5.05 -28.72 -9.67
N VAL A 365 -5.81 -29.66 -10.23
CA VAL A 365 -5.29 -30.84 -10.93
C VAL A 365 -4.45 -30.43 -12.13
N VAL A 366 -3.31 -31.09 -12.32
CA VAL A 366 -2.41 -30.88 -13.46
C VAL A 366 -2.39 -32.09 -14.38
N THR A 367 -2.23 -31.85 -15.68
CA THR A 367 -2.10 -32.89 -16.70
C THR A 367 -0.71 -32.87 -17.30
N TRP A 368 -0.19 -34.05 -17.66
CA TRP A 368 1.03 -34.12 -18.44
C TRP A 368 0.70 -33.82 -19.90
N VAL A 369 1.46 -32.91 -20.50
CA VAL A 369 1.28 -32.51 -21.90
C VAL A 369 2.59 -32.72 -22.64
N GLU A 370 2.50 -33.39 -23.77
CA GLU A 370 3.58 -33.61 -24.73
C GLU A 370 3.08 -33.12 -26.10
N GLU A 371 3.38 -31.86 -26.42
CA GLU A 371 2.89 -31.19 -27.62
C GLU A 371 4.04 -30.45 -28.31
N GLU A 372 4.09 -30.54 -29.64
CA GLU A 372 4.90 -29.61 -30.44
C GLU A 372 4.27 -28.23 -30.34
N ASN A 373 5.02 -27.25 -29.86
CA ASN A 373 4.57 -25.88 -29.61
C ASN A 373 5.64 -24.88 -30.05
N TYR A 374 5.21 -23.71 -30.49
CA TYR A 374 6.09 -22.55 -30.60
C TYR A 374 6.50 -22.08 -29.20
N MET A 375 7.78 -21.84 -29.03
CA MET A 375 8.44 -21.49 -27.78
C MET A 375 9.02 -20.08 -27.89
N PHE A 376 8.83 -19.28 -26.85
CA PHE A 376 9.49 -17.99 -26.65
C PHE A 376 10.76 -18.18 -25.83
N ARG A 377 11.86 -17.57 -26.26
CA ARG A 377 13.20 -17.64 -25.64
C ARG A 377 13.31 -16.86 -24.32
N LEU A 378 12.39 -17.08 -23.37
CA LEU A 378 12.33 -16.37 -22.10
C LEU A 378 13.65 -16.48 -21.30
N SER A 379 14.36 -17.61 -21.40
CA SER A 379 15.67 -17.81 -20.77
C SER A 379 16.69 -16.72 -21.14
N ALA A 380 16.64 -16.22 -22.39
CA ALA A 380 17.53 -15.18 -22.90
C ALA A 380 17.22 -13.75 -22.37
N PHE A 381 16.19 -13.59 -21.54
CA PHE A 381 15.79 -12.30 -20.97
C PHE A 381 16.21 -12.12 -19.51
N ARG A 382 16.77 -13.15 -18.86
CA ARG A 382 17.17 -13.13 -17.45
C ARG A 382 17.93 -11.85 -17.04
N GLU A 383 19.05 -11.55 -17.71
CA GLU A 383 19.89 -10.40 -17.33
C GLU A 383 19.19 -9.05 -17.56
N ARG A 384 18.40 -8.94 -18.63
CA ARG A 384 17.67 -7.71 -18.95
C ARG A 384 16.55 -7.45 -17.93
N LEU A 385 15.85 -8.50 -17.49
CA LEU A 385 14.84 -8.43 -16.44
C LEU A 385 15.46 -8.04 -15.09
N LEU A 386 16.54 -8.71 -14.67
CA LEU A 386 17.24 -8.37 -13.43
C LEU A 386 17.70 -6.90 -13.43
N LYS A 387 18.32 -6.45 -14.54
CA LYS A 387 18.71 -5.04 -14.71
C LYS A 387 17.51 -4.12 -14.56
N TYR A 388 16.40 -4.42 -15.23
CA TYR A 388 15.18 -3.62 -15.14
C TYR A 388 14.69 -3.48 -13.69
N PHE A 389 14.62 -4.58 -12.93
CA PHE A 389 14.18 -4.52 -11.53
C PHE A 389 15.14 -3.77 -10.61
N HIS A 390 16.46 -3.83 -10.86
CA HIS A 390 17.46 -3.11 -10.09
C HIS A 390 17.48 -1.61 -10.39
N ASP A 391 17.36 -1.23 -11.67
CA ASP A 391 17.34 0.16 -12.11
C ASP A 391 16.03 0.88 -11.71
N HIS A 392 14.93 0.14 -11.55
CA HIS A 392 13.60 0.65 -11.21
C HIS A 392 13.09 0.03 -9.90
N PRO A 393 13.59 0.45 -8.72
CA PRO A 393 13.29 -0.20 -7.45
C PRO A 393 11.81 -0.17 -7.05
N ASN A 394 11.01 0.73 -7.64
CA ASN A 394 9.57 0.85 -7.36
C ASN A 394 8.67 0.28 -8.48
N CYS A 395 9.23 -0.50 -9.40
CA CYS A 395 8.48 -1.05 -10.53
C CYS A 395 7.51 -2.19 -10.16
N ILE A 396 7.66 -2.79 -8.97
CA ILE A 396 6.74 -3.79 -8.42
C ILE A 396 6.45 -3.42 -6.98
N VAL A 397 5.16 -3.36 -6.63
CA VAL A 397 4.66 -3.03 -5.30
C VAL A 397 3.68 -4.14 -4.87
N PRO A 398 3.73 -4.62 -3.62
CA PRO A 398 4.65 -4.26 -2.54
C PRO A 398 6.08 -4.80 -2.72
N GLU A 399 7.05 -4.21 -2.02
CA GLU A 399 8.50 -4.51 -2.17
C GLU A 399 8.83 -5.98 -1.91
N PHE A 400 8.15 -6.68 -0.99
CA PHE A 400 8.42 -8.10 -0.78
C PHE A 400 8.11 -8.94 -2.03
N ARG A 401 7.06 -8.60 -2.80
CA ARG A 401 6.72 -9.27 -4.06
C ARG A 401 7.74 -8.98 -5.16
N ARG A 402 8.31 -7.76 -5.17
CA ARG A 402 9.47 -7.43 -6.02
C ARG A 402 10.64 -8.36 -5.73
N ARG A 403 10.99 -8.54 -4.45
CA ARG A 403 12.08 -9.44 -4.03
C ARG A 403 11.80 -10.91 -4.39
N GLU A 404 10.55 -11.36 -4.29
CA GLU A 404 10.16 -12.71 -4.73
C GLU A 404 10.36 -12.92 -6.25
N VAL A 405 9.98 -11.93 -7.06
CA VAL A 405 10.20 -11.95 -8.51
C VAL A 405 11.69 -11.98 -8.83
N ILE A 406 12.50 -11.11 -8.21
CA ILE A 406 13.96 -11.08 -8.41
C ILE A 406 14.56 -12.45 -8.10
N LYS A 407 14.27 -13.02 -6.92
CA LYS A 407 14.75 -14.35 -6.52
C LYS A 407 14.32 -15.45 -7.50
N THR A 408 13.15 -15.32 -8.11
CA THR A 408 12.66 -16.27 -9.11
C THR A 408 13.47 -16.18 -10.39
N VAL A 409 13.73 -14.96 -10.89
CA VAL A 409 14.55 -14.75 -12.10
C VAL A 409 16.02 -15.12 -11.86
N GLU A 410 16.56 -14.88 -10.66
CA GLU A 410 17.92 -15.26 -10.28
C GLU A 410 18.18 -16.76 -10.39
N LYS A 411 17.18 -17.60 -10.06
CA LYS A 411 17.27 -19.07 -10.17
C LYS A 411 17.37 -19.57 -11.62
N GLY A 412 17.07 -18.71 -12.60
CA GLY A 412 17.01 -19.06 -14.01
C GLY A 412 15.58 -19.21 -14.52
N LEU A 413 15.40 -18.94 -15.82
CA LEU A 413 14.10 -19.01 -16.49
C LEU A 413 14.15 -20.08 -17.58
N PHE A 414 13.08 -20.85 -17.70
CA PHE A 414 12.87 -21.76 -18.83
C PHE A 414 12.15 -21.04 -19.96
N ASP A 415 12.38 -21.50 -21.19
CA ASP A 415 11.65 -21.01 -22.36
C ASP A 415 10.16 -21.35 -22.23
N LEU A 416 9.32 -20.44 -22.72
CA LEU A 416 7.88 -20.45 -22.49
C LEU A 416 7.16 -20.93 -23.75
N SER A 417 6.29 -21.92 -23.63
CA SER A 417 5.38 -22.28 -24.72
C SER A 417 4.37 -21.14 -24.95
N ILE A 418 4.33 -20.61 -26.17
CA ILE A 418 3.45 -19.50 -26.58
C ILE A 418 2.44 -19.90 -27.66
N SER A 419 2.34 -21.19 -27.99
CA SER A 419 1.23 -21.73 -28.77
C SER A 419 0.68 -23.01 -28.16
N ARG A 420 -0.51 -23.42 -28.62
CA ARG A 420 -1.09 -24.75 -28.41
C ARG A 420 -1.62 -25.29 -29.75
N LYS A 421 -1.79 -26.61 -29.87
CA LYS A 421 -2.49 -27.18 -31.04
C LYS A 421 -3.94 -26.68 -31.06
N ARG A 422 -4.44 -26.39 -32.25
CA ARG A 422 -5.78 -25.82 -32.47
C ARG A 422 -6.88 -26.69 -31.88
N GLU A 423 -6.71 -28.00 -31.95
CA GLU A 423 -7.65 -29.00 -31.41
C GLU A 423 -7.69 -28.96 -29.87
N SER A 424 -6.54 -28.78 -29.21
CA SER A 424 -6.44 -28.74 -27.75
C SER A 424 -7.19 -27.55 -27.14
N VAL A 425 -7.37 -26.46 -27.90
CA VAL A 425 -8.15 -25.28 -27.51
C VAL A 425 -9.53 -25.22 -28.19
N MET A 426 -9.98 -26.34 -28.77
CA MET A 426 -11.29 -26.45 -29.43
C MET A 426 -11.54 -25.39 -30.52
N ASN A 427 -10.47 -24.96 -31.23
CA ASN A 427 -10.49 -23.90 -32.22
C ASN A 427 -10.86 -22.50 -31.68
N TRP A 428 -10.83 -22.28 -30.36
CA TRP A 428 -11.28 -21.05 -29.71
C TRP A 428 -10.09 -20.22 -29.17
N SER A 429 -9.25 -19.76 -30.08
CA SER A 429 -8.08 -18.91 -29.81
C SER A 429 -7.56 -18.29 -31.11
N ILE A 430 -6.77 -17.22 -31.02
CA ILE A 430 -6.19 -16.53 -32.17
C ILE A 430 -5.24 -17.47 -32.94
N PRO A 431 -5.37 -17.64 -34.27
CA PRO A 431 -4.45 -18.47 -35.05
C PRO A 431 -3.03 -17.90 -35.09
N VAL A 432 -2.02 -18.78 -35.05
CA VAL A 432 -0.62 -18.39 -35.30
C VAL A 432 -0.47 -17.93 -36.76
N PRO A 433 0.06 -16.73 -37.03
CA PRO A 433 0.28 -16.24 -38.39
C PRO A 433 1.18 -17.19 -39.19
N GLY A 434 0.67 -17.70 -40.31
CA GLY A 434 1.41 -18.62 -41.18
C GLY A 434 1.33 -20.11 -40.79
N ASP A 435 0.71 -20.46 -39.66
CA ASP A 435 0.53 -21.86 -39.23
C ASP A 435 -0.78 -22.09 -38.48
N GLU A 436 -1.87 -22.32 -39.22
CA GLU A 436 -3.23 -22.50 -38.67
C GLU A 436 -3.40 -23.75 -37.79
N ARG A 437 -2.43 -24.67 -37.79
CA ARG A 437 -2.44 -25.85 -36.90
C ARG A 437 -2.24 -25.46 -35.44
N HIS A 438 -1.71 -24.26 -35.21
CA HIS A 438 -1.44 -23.71 -33.88
C HIS A 438 -2.30 -22.48 -33.61
N CYS A 439 -2.67 -22.34 -32.34
CA CYS A 439 -3.26 -21.15 -31.79
C CYS A 439 -2.29 -20.48 -30.80
N ILE A 440 -2.32 -19.16 -30.77
CA ILE A 440 -1.55 -18.34 -29.84
C ILE A 440 -2.03 -18.64 -28.42
N TYR A 441 -1.07 -18.79 -27.51
CA TYR A 441 -1.33 -19.06 -26.10
C TYR A 441 -2.03 -17.88 -25.42
N VAL A 442 -3.04 -18.19 -24.61
CA VAL A 442 -3.93 -17.21 -23.98
C VAL A 442 -3.19 -16.12 -23.21
N TRP A 443 -2.06 -16.39 -22.56
CA TRP A 443 -1.33 -15.33 -21.84
C TRP A 443 -0.60 -14.36 -22.77
N LEU A 444 -0.16 -14.78 -23.96
CA LEU A 444 0.43 -13.85 -24.93
C LEU A 444 -0.65 -12.96 -25.54
N ASP A 445 -1.78 -13.56 -25.91
CA ASP A 445 -3.01 -12.86 -26.32
C ASP A 445 -3.44 -11.83 -25.26
N ALA A 446 -3.77 -12.33 -24.06
CA ALA A 446 -4.28 -11.55 -22.96
C ALA A 446 -3.34 -10.41 -22.56
N LEU A 447 -2.02 -10.61 -22.42
CA LEU A 447 -1.13 -9.53 -21.97
C LEU A 447 -1.07 -8.34 -22.94
N PHE A 448 -1.23 -8.57 -24.25
CA PHE A 448 -1.23 -7.48 -25.24
C PHE A 448 -2.55 -6.71 -25.34
N ASN A 449 -3.55 -7.05 -24.51
CA ASN A 449 -4.75 -6.23 -24.33
C ASN A 449 -4.38 -4.80 -23.90
N TYR A 450 -3.37 -4.66 -23.03
CA TYR A 450 -2.93 -3.37 -22.50
C TYR A 450 -2.37 -2.48 -23.62
N TYR A 451 -1.60 -3.07 -24.54
CA TYR A 451 -1.06 -2.35 -25.68
C TYR A 451 -2.17 -1.99 -26.67
N THR A 452 -3.14 -2.89 -26.87
CA THR A 452 -4.33 -2.59 -27.69
C THR A 452 -5.09 -1.39 -27.14
N GLY A 453 -5.44 -1.38 -25.85
CA GLY A 453 -6.15 -0.25 -25.23
C GLY A 453 -5.36 1.06 -25.27
N ALA A 454 -4.03 1.01 -25.23
CA ALA A 454 -3.19 2.20 -25.39
C ALA A 454 -3.23 2.79 -26.82
N LEU A 455 -3.56 1.97 -27.82
CA LEU A 455 -3.68 2.36 -29.23
C LEU A 455 -5.12 2.64 -29.68
N THR A 456 -6.12 2.25 -28.89
CA THR A 456 -7.53 2.35 -29.30
C THR A 456 -8.07 3.79 -29.26
N ARG A 457 -8.62 4.25 -30.38
CA ARG A 457 -9.57 5.37 -30.45
C ARG A 457 -11.00 4.82 -30.49
N VAL A 458 -11.85 5.35 -29.62
CA VAL A 458 -13.29 5.06 -29.63
C VAL A 458 -14.01 6.26 -30.20
N ALA A 459 -14.68 6.08 -31.35
CA ALA A 459 -15.48 7.13 -31.98
C ALA A 459 -16.85 7.28 -31.29
N SER A 460 -17.58 8.34 -31.61
CA SER A 460 -18.89 8.64 -31.00
C SER A 460 -19.97 7.60 -31.27
N ASP A 461 -19.82 6.79 -32.32
CA ASP A 461 -20.70 5.66 -32.66
C ASP A 461 -20.22 4.33 -32.05
N ASN A 462 -19.24 4.37 -31.15
CA ASN A 462 -18.55 3.23 -30.53
C ASN A 462 -17.72 2.37 -31.50
N THR A 463 -17.41 2.85 -32.70
CA THR A 463 -16.44 2.17 -33.56
C THR A 463 -15.02 2.32 -32.99
N GLU A 464 -14.28 1.21 -32.98
CA GLU A 464 -12.92 1.14 -32.47
C GLU A 464 -11.91 1.12 -33.62
N THR A 465 -10.90 1.99 -33.55
CA THR A 465 -9.74 1.97 -34.44
C THR A 465 -8.46 1.94 -33.62
N VAL A 466 -7.38 1.41 -34.19
CA VAL A 466 -6.08 1.26 -33.53
C VAL A 466 -5.07 2.10 -34.29
N ASP A 467 -4.42 3.03 -33.59
CA ASP A 467 -3.33 3.83 -34.17
C ASP A 467 -2.11 2.92 -34.47
N GLU A 468 -1.30 3.29 -35.48
CA GLU A 468 -0.13 2.51 -35.89
C GLU A 468 0.96 2.46 -34.81
N ASP A 469 1.05 3.50 -33.98
CA ASP A 469 1.99 3.60 -32.86
C ASP A 469 1.33 4.24 -31.63
N HIS A 470 2.03 4.14 -30.49
CA HIS A 470 1.52 4.58 -29.20
C HIS A 470 1.79 6.05 -28.86
N HIS A 471 2.49 6.79 -29.70
CA HIS A 471 2.90 8.17 -29.43
C HIS A 471 1.73 9.14 -29.58
N ALA A 472 0.87 8.94 -30.59
CA ALA A 472 -0.22 9.85 -30.90
C ALA A 472 -1.28 9.95 -29.79
N LEU A 473 -1.56 8.84 -29.10
CA LEU A 473 -2.48 8.82 -27.94
C LEU A 473 -1.77 9.11 -26.61
N ASN A 474 -0.44 9.08 -26.58
CA ASN A 474 0.39 9.43 -25.43
C ASN A 474 -0.04 8.74 -24.11
N ARG A 475 -0.43 7.47 -24.19
CA ARG A 475 -0.84 6.61 -23.05
C ARG A 475 0.28 5.68 -22.60
N TRP A 476 0.95 5.02 -23.56
CA TRP A 476 1.92 3.96 -23.31
C TRP A 476 3.29 4.51 -22.84
N PRO A 477 3.97 3.86 -21.88
CA PRO A 477 3.55 2.66 -21.14
C PRO A 477 2.58 2.97 -19.99
N ALA A 478 1.96 1.92 -19.43
CA ALA A 478 1.10 2.08 -18.25
C ALA A 478 1.87 2.64 -17.06
N ASP A 479 1.30 3.64 -16.39
CA ASP A 479 1.80 4.13 -15.10
C ASP A 479 1.57 3.07 -14.01
N VAL A 480 0.42 2.37 -14.05
CA VAL A 480 0.08 1.33 -13.07
C VAL A 480 -0.68 0.18 -13.73
N HIS A 481 -0.12 -1.03 -13.67
CA HIS A 481 -0.89 -2.26 -13.81
C HIS A 481 -1.31 -2.76 -12.43
N VAL A 482 -2.60 -2.98 -12.20
CA VAL A 482 -3.12 -3.58 -10.96
C VAL A 482 -3.45 -5.04 -11.22
N VAL A 483 -2.97 -5.95 -10.36
CA VAL A 483 -3.19 -7.39 -10.50
C VAL A 483 -3.36 -8.10 -9.15
N GLY A 484 -4.03 -9.26 -9.16
CA GLY A 484 -3.98 -10.20 -8.05
C GLY A 484 -2.61 -10.89 -7.92
N LYS A 485 -2.30 -11.41 -6.72
CA LYS A 485 -1.03 -12.13 -6.47
C LYS A 485 -0.83 -13.39 -7.32
N ASP A 486 -1.93 -14.04 -7.68
CA ASP A 486 -1.99 -15.24 -8.53
C ASP A 486 -1.34 -15.03 -9.89
N ILE A 487 -1.41 -13.81 -10.44
CA ILE A 487 -0.98 -13.53 -11.81
C ILE A 487 0.27 -12.63 -11.87
N LEU A 488 0.98 -12.51 -10.74
CA LEU A 488 2.20 -11.71 -10.61
C LEU A 488 3.29 -12.17 -11.58
N LYS A 489 3.53 -13.49 -11.70
CA LYS A 489 4.61 -14.02 -12.56
C LYS A 489 4.44 -13.63 -14.03
N PHE A 490 3.20 -13.64 -14.53
CA PHE A 490 2.89 -13.30 -15.92
C PHE A 490 3.20 -11.83 -16.20
N HIS A 491 2.83 -10.93 -15.28
CA HIS A 491 3.00 -9.49 -15.45
C HIS A 491 4.41 -8.98 -15.10
N ALA A 492 5.09 -9.65 -14.17
CA ALA A 492 6.42 -9.24 -13.72
C ALA A 492 7.56 -9.86 -14.53
N ILE A 493 7.35 -11.03 -15.15
CA ILE A 493 8.40 -11.77 -15.87
C ILE A 493 8.08 -11.87 -17.36
N TYR A 494 6.94 -12.46 -17.73
CA TYR A 494 6.65 -12.74 -19.13
C TYR A 494 6.37 -11.47 -19.91
N TRP A 495 5.53 -10.60 -19.34
CA TRP A 495 5.13 -9.35 -19.96
C TRP A 495 6.31 -8.45 -20.32
N PRO A 496 7.19 -8.04 -19.39
CA PRO A 496 8.36 -7.23 -19.74
C PRO A 496 9.30 -7.93 -20.72
N ALA A 497 9.41 -9.27 -20.69
CA ALA A 497 10.22 -9.98 -21.67
C ALA A 497 9.63 -9.88 -23.10
N PHE A 498 8.31 -10.03 -23.25
CA PHE A 498 7.64 -9.81 -24.53
C PHE A 498 7.81 -8.38 -25.03
N LEU A 499 7.66 -7.39 -24.15
CA LEU A 499 7.87 -5.98 -24.48
C LEU A 499 9.32 -5.69 -24.89
N MET A 500 10.30 -6.26 -24.19
CA MET A 500 11.72 -6.14 -24.55
C MET A 500 12.03 -6.76 -25.92
N SER A 501 11.44 -7.90 -26.24
CA SER A 501 11.57 -8.56 -27.55
C SER A 501 10.95 -7.71 -28.66
N ALA A 502 9.73 -7.21 -28.42
CA ALA A 502 9.07 -6.26 -29.30
C ALA A 502 9.83 -4.92 -29.37
N GLY A 503 10.65 -4.55 -28.39
CA GLY A 503 11.27 -3.22 -28.35
C GLY A 503 10.26 -2.11 -28.05
N LEU A 504 9.37 -2.37 -27.08
CA LEU A 504 8.39 -1.42 -26.56
C LEU A 504 8.80 -0.94 -25.15
N PRO A 505 8.43 0.28 -24.74
CA PRO A 505 8.63 0.76 -23.37
C PRO A 505 7.97 -0.16 -22.33
N LEU A 506 8.61 -0.28 -21.16
CA LEU A 506 8.15 -1.13 -20.06
C LEU A 506 7.20 -0.36 -19.12
N PRO A 507 6.28 -1.05 -18.39
CA PRO A 507 5.40 -0.41 -17.42
C PRO A 507 6.16 0.30 -16.31
N GLU A 508 5.65 1.42 -15.81
CA GLU A 508 6.30 2.15 -14.70
C GLU A 508 6.13 1.40 -13.37
N ARG A 509 4.95 0.80 -13.15
CA ARG A 509 4.63 0.10 -11.90
C ARG A 509 3.63 -1.04 -12.09
N LEU A 510 3.90 -2.14 -11.41
CA LEU A 510 3.01 -3.27 -11.20
C LEU A 510 2.60 -3.33 -9.73
N VAL A 511 1.32 -3.09 -9.44
CA VAL A 511 0.74 -3.24 -8.10
C VAL A 511 0.08 -4.61 -8.02
N SER A 512 0.52 -5.43 -7.07
CA SER A 512 -0.02 -6.76 -6.85
C SER A 512 -0.66 -6.83 -5.47
N HIS A 513 -1.98 -7.09 -5.39
CA HIS A 513 -2.74 -7.13 -4.13
C HIS A 513 -3.05 -8.56 -3.65
N GLY A 514 -3.50 -8.72 -2.40
CA GLY A 514 -3.95 -10.00 -1.82
C GLY A 514 -5.35 -10.43 -2.27
N TRP A 515 -5.85 -11.55 -1.73
CA TRP A 515 -7.21 -12.04 -1.98
C TRP A 515 -8.16 -11.65 -0.84
N TRP A 516 -9.46 -11.63 -1.15
CA TRP A 516 -10.50 -11.48 -0.14
C TRP A 516 -10.98 -12.84 0.38
N THR A 517 -11.03 -12.96 1.70
CA THR A 517 -11.77 -14.01 2.41
C THR A 517 -13.07 -13.44 3.00
N LYS A 518 -13.98 -14.32 3.40
CA LYS A 518 -15.18 -13.96 4.15
C LYS A 518 -15.25 -14.82 5.40
N ASP A 519 -15.32 -14.18 6.56
CA ASP A 519 -15.33 -14.83 7.88
C ASP A 519 -14.16 -15.83 8.04
N HIS A 520 -12.97 -15.41 7.60
CA HIS A 520 -11.72 -16.18 7.57
C HIS A 520 -11.75 -17.46 6.73
N ARG A 521 -12.71 -17.58 5.81
CA ARG A 521 -12.84 -18.71 4.88
C ARG A 521 -12.71 -18.24 3.44
N LYS A 522 -12.14 -19.10 2.58
CA LYS A 522 -12.09 -18.88 1.13
C LYS A 522 -13.50 -18.65 0.60
N ILE A 523 -13.71 -17.56 -0.12
CA ILE A 523 -15.00 -17.26 -0.74
C ILE A 523 -15.27 -18.29 -1.83
N SER A 524 -16.36 -19.04 -1.71
CA SER A 524 -16.79 -19.98 -2.74
C SER A 524 -18.31 -20.14 -2.74
N LYS A 525 -18.90 -20.14 -3.94
CA LYS A 525 -20.32 -20.50 -4.12
C LYS A 525 -20.62 -21.90 -3.57
N SER A 526 -19.68 -22.85 -3.70
CA SER A 526 -19.88 -24.24 -3.23
C SER A 526 -19.82 -24.40 -1.70
N LEU A 527 -19.22 -23.44 -0.99
CA LEU A 527 -19.12 -23.45 0.48
C LEU A 527 -20.25 -22.66 1.16
N GLY A 528 -21.20 -22.13 0.38
CA GLY A 528 -22.32 -21.34 0.89
C GLY A 528 -21.93 -19.96 1.45
N ASN A 529 -20.66 -19.55 1.36
CA ASN A 529 -20.17 -18.25 1.82
C ASN A 529 -19.93 -17.27 0.66
N ALA A 530 -20.78 -17.34 -0.38
CA ALA A 530 -20.69 -16.42 -1.50
C ALA A 530 -20.72 -14.96 -1.01
N PHE A 531 -19.94 -14.11 -1.68
CA PHE A 531 -19.94 -12.68 -1.49
C PHE A 531 -20.33 -12.05 -2.82
N ASP A 532 -21.52 -11.47 -2.85
CA ASP A 532 -21.97 -10.66 -3.97
C ASP A 532 -21.72 -9.17 -3.64
N PRO A 533 -20.78 -8.50 -4.35
CA PRO A 533 -20.50 -7.09 -4.11
C PRO A 533 -21.69 -6.17 -4.39
N VAL A 534 -22.56 -6.51 -5.34
CA VAL A 534 -23.72 -5.67 -5.69
C VAL A 534 -24.76 -5.75 -4.58
N GLU A 535 -25.05 -6.96 -4.08
CA GLU A 535 -25.94 -7.16 -2.93
C GLU A 535 -25.45 -6.38 -1.70
N LYS A 536 -24.14 -6.43 -1.42
CA LYS A 536 -23.56 -5.69 -0.29
C LYS A 536 -23.53 -4.18 -0.50
N ALA A 537 -23.39 -3.72 -1.74
CA ALA A 537 -23.53 -2.31 -2.10
C ALA A 537 -24.97 -1.83 -1.92
N GLU A 538 -25.98 -2.63 -2.28
CA GLU A 538 -27.39 -2.32 -2.02
C GLU A 538 -27.71 -2.29 -0.52
N GLN A 539 -27.17 -3.26 0.24
CA GLN A 539 -27.41 -3.38 1.67
C GLN A 539 -26.82 -2.22 2.48
N PHE A 540 -25.58 -1.81 2.19
CA PHE A 540 -24.84 -0.86 3.03
C PHE A 540 -24.47 0.46 2.34
N GLY A 541 -24.76 0.59 1.04
CA GLY A 541 -24.37 1.71 0.20
C GLY A 541 -23.07 1.45 -0.57
N THR A 542 -23.09 1.73 -1.87
CA THR A 542 -21.96 1.50 -2.79
C THR A 542 -20.66 2.16 -2.32
N ASP A 543 -20.70 3.45 -2.00
CA ASP A 543 -19.52 4.20 -1.54
C ASP A 543 -19.00 3.71 -0.18
N ALA A 544 -19.89 3.24 0.70
CA ALA A 544 -19.48 2.67 1.99
C ALA A 544 -18.77 1.32 1.82
N LEU A 545 -19.24 0.48 0.89
CA LEU A 545 -18.55 -0.75 0.53
C LEU A 545 -17.18 -0.47 -0.10
N LYS A 546 -17.09 0.48 -1.04
CA LYS A 546 -15.81 0.90 -1.63
C LYS A 546 -14.82 1.36 -0.57
N TYR A 547 -15.27 2.23 0.34
CA TYR A 547 -14.47 2.68 1.47
C TYR A 547 -13.97 1.51 2.31
N PHE A 548 -14.86 0.58 2.69
CA PHE A 548 -14.49 -0.58 3.50
C PHE A 548 -13.38 -1.41 2.83
N LEU A 549 -13.55 -1.77 1.55
CA LEU A 549 -12.59 -2.61 0.82
C LEU A 549 -11.20 -1.96 0.73
N LEU A 550 -11.13 -0.64 0.57
CA LEU A 550 -9.86 0.09 0.45
C LEU A 550 -9.25 0.48 1.80
N ARG A 551 -10.07 0.52 2.86
CA ARG A 551 -9.67 0.92 4.21
C ARG A 551 -9.27 -0.26 5.09
N GLU A 552 -9.92 -1.41 4.95
CA GLU A 552 -9.73 -2.59 5.80
C GLU A 552 -8.41 -3.31 5.50
N SER A 553 -8.06 -3.45 4.21
CA SER A 553 -6.93 -4.26 3.76
C SER A 553 -5.90 -3.41 3.01
N ASN A 554 -4.62 -3.69 3.24
CA ASN A 554 -3.52 -3.21 2.40
C ASN A 554 -3.26 -4.20 1.26
N PHE A 555 -2.37 -3.87 0.32
CA PHE A 555 -2.08 -4.77 -0.80
C PHE A 555 -1.19 -5.97 -0.44
N GLN A 556 -0.52 -5.96 0.71
CA GLN A 556 0.34 -7.05 1.17
C GLN A 556 -0.51 -8.24 1.61
N ASP A 557 -1.52 -7.96 2.43
CA ASP A 557 -2.32 -8.93 3.15
C ASP A 557 -3.50 -9.47 2.33
N ASP A 558 -3.96 -10.66 2.69
CA ASP A 558 -5.30 -11.11 2.30
C ASP A 558 -6.33 -10.45 3.21
N GLY A 559 -7.26 -9.70 2.63
CA GLY A 559 -8.30 -8.99 3.36
C GLY A 559 -9.43 -9.92 3.78
N ASP A 560 -10.03 -9.68 4.94
CA ASP A 560 -11.20 -10.43 5.40
C ASP A 560 -12.43 -9.53 5.44
N TYR A 561 -13.50 -9.97 4.79
CA TYR A 561 -14.80 -9.33 4.88
C TYR A 561 -15.65 -9.99 5.97
N SER A 562 -16.24 -9.16 6.84
CA SER A 562 -17.37 -9.53 7.68
C SER A 562 -18.36 -8.36 7.75
N ASP A 563 -19.67 -8.66 7.81
CA ASP A 563 -20.70 -7.63 8.00
C ASP A 563 -20.46 -6.84 9.31
N ARG A 564 -19.85 -7.50 10.32
CA ARG A 564 -19.46 -6.86 11.58
C ARG A 564 -18.43 -5.74 11.38
N ASN A 565 -17.33 -6.03 10.70
CA ASN A 565 -16.29 -5.03 10.47
C ASN A 565 -16.79 -3.95 9.50
N MET A 566 -17.60 -4.31 8.51
CA MET A 566 -18.26 -3.37 7.59
C MET A 566 -19.08 -2.34 8.37
N VAL A 567 -20.01 -2.80 9.21
CA VAL A 567 -20.87 -1.93 10.02
C VAL A 567 -20.06 -1.10 11.02
N ALA A 568 -18.98 -1.66 11.59
CA ALA A 568 -18.11 -0.92 12.49
C ALA A 568 -17.46 0.29 11.81
N ARG A 569 -16.94 0.13 10.58
CA ARG A 569 -16.35 1.24 9.82
C ARG A 569 -17.39 2.22 9.30
N LEU A 570 -18.52 1.73 8.80
CA LEU A 570 -19.65 2.58 8.39
C LEU A 570 -20.08 3.49 9.55
N ASN A 571 -20.29 2.91 10.74
CA ASN A 571 -20.78 3.66 11.88
C ASN A 571 -19.70 4.59 12.47
N GLY A 572 -18.51 4.06 12.78
CA GLY A 572 -17.48 4.80 13.52
C GLY A 572 -16.69 5.81 12.68
N GLU A 573 -16.48 5.53 11.40
CA GLU A 573 -15.70 6.39 10.52
C GLU A 573 -16.63 7.23 9.63
N LEU A 574 -17.45 6.58 8.80
CA LEU A 574 -18.27 7.31 7.82
C LEU A 574 -19.38 8.13 8.47
N ALA A 575 -20.15 7.56 9.38
CA ALA A 575 -21.24 8.28 10.06
C ALA A 575 -20.72 9.19 11.19
N ASP A 576 -19.98 8.64 12.15
CA ASP A 576 -19.60 9.38 13.37
C ASP A 576 -18.51 10.43 13.16
N THR A 577 -17.60 10.22 12.21
CA THR A 577 -16.52 11.17 11.93
C THR A 577 -16.89 12.09 10.77
N LEU A 578 -17.13 11.55 9.57
CA LEU A 578 -17.39 12.37 8.38
C LEU A 578 -18.82 12.94 8.37
N GLY A 579 -19.84 12.08 8.45
CA GLY A 579 -21.25 12.49 8.36
C GLY A 579 -21.66 13.47 9.47
N ASN A 580 -21.24 13.22 10.71
CA ASN A 580 -21.47 14.12 11.84
C ASN A 580 -20.83 15.50 11.64
N LEU A 581 -19.60 15.55 11.11
CA LEU A 581 -18.91 16.81 10.84
C LEU A 581 -19.64 17.63 9.78
N VAL A 582 -20.12 16.98 8.70
CA VAL A 582 -20.95 17.61 7.67
C VAL A 582 -22.20 18.21 8.31
N SER A 583 -22.96 17.40 9.05
CA SER A 583 -24.19 17.84 9.74
C SER A 583 -23.96 19.04 10.67
N ARG A 584 -22.83 19.09 11.39
CA ARG A 584 -22.48 20.22 12.27
C ARG A 584 -22.21 21.51 11.51
N CYS A 585 -21.56 21.44 10.35
CA CYS A 585 -21.22 22.62 9.54
C CYS A 585 -22.45 23.24 8.87
N VAL A 586 -23.41 22.41 8.46
CA VAL A 586 -24.61 22.85 7.71
C VAL A 586 -25.86 22.99 8.59
N ALA A 587 -25.75 22.70 9.90
CA ALA A 587 -26.88 22.79 10.82
C ALA A 587 -27.41 24.24 10.90
N PRO A 588 -28.70 24.49 10.64
CA PRO A 588 -29.28 25.84 10.71
C PRO A 588 -29.19 26.50 12.10
N LYS A 589 -29.02 25.69 13.16
CA LYS A 589 -28.83 26.18 14.54
C LYS A 589 -27.41 26.68 14.83
N ILE A 590 -26.45 26.34 13.97
CA ILE A 590 -25.04 26.73 14.09
C ILE A 590 -24.70 27.72 12.97
N ASN A 591 -24.88 27.33 11.71
CA ASN A 591 -24.72 28.20 10.55
C ASN A 591 -26.06 28.88 10.21
N VAL A 592 -26.40 29.89 11.00
CA VAL A 592 -27.72 30.56 10.97
C VAL A 592 -27.99 31.26 9.63
N ASP A 593 -26.95 31.80 9.01
CA ASP A 593 -27.06 32.58 7.77
C ASP A 593 -26.99 31.71 6.51
N GLY A 594 -26.67 30.42 6.67
CA GLY A 594 -26.57 29.45 5.58
C GLY A 594 -25.50 29.82 4.56
N VAL A 595 -24.34 30.30 5.03
CA VAL A 595 -23.22 30.75 4.17
C VAL A 595 -21.88 30.27 4.69
N TRP A 596 -20.85 30.38 3.88
CA TRP A 596 -19.46 30.38 4.32
C TRP A 596 -19.18 31.71 5.04
N PRO A 597 -18.91 31.71 6.36
CA PRO A 597 -18.76 32.96 7.09
C PRO A 597 -17.39 33.61 6.88
N GLU A 598 -17.30 34.93 7.07
CA GLU A 598 -16.02 35.64 7.10
C GLU A 598 -15.23 35.24 8.35
N PRO A 599 -13.98 34.74 8.22
CA PRO A 599 -13.14 34.46 9.38
C PRO A 599 -12.58 35.76 9.98
N ALA A 600 -12.63 35.89 11.30
CA ALA A 600 -11.84 36.87 12.06
C ALA A 600 -10.39 36.36 12.26
N GLU A 601 -9.59 37.05 13.10
CA GLU A 601 -8.19 36.68 13.34
C GLU A 601 -8.01 35.22 13.81
N TYR A 602 -7.04 34.53 13.20
CA TYR A 602 -6.67 33.17 13.55
C TYR A 602 -5.76 33.14 14.78
N ASN A 603 -6.19 32.41 15.81
CA ASN A 603 -5.36 32.11 16.97
C ASN A 603 -4.35 30.97 16.68
N GLN A 604 -3.50 30.65 17.66
CA GLN A 604 -2.47 29.62 17.47
C GLN A 604 -3.04 28.23 17.16
N LYS A 605 -4.18 27.85 17.75
CA LYS A 605 -4.82 26.55 17.50
C LYS A 605 -5.40 26.48 16.09
N ASP A 606 -5.99 27.57 15.61
CA ASP A 606 -6.47 27.67 14.24
C ASP A 606 -5.31 27.51 13.25
N LYS A 607 -4.20 28.22 13.48
CA LYS A 607 -2.99 28.14 12.64
C LYS A 607 -2.40 26.73 12.61
N THR A 608 -2.36 26.04 13.75
CA THR A 608 -1.90 24.64 13.81
C THR A 608 -2.80 23.72 12.96
N LEU A 609 -4.13 23.88 13.05
CA LEU A 609 -5.06 23.09 12.24
C LEU A 609 -4.89 23.43 10.75
N ILE A 610 -4.82 24.71 10.38
CA ILE A 610 -4.61 25.17 9.00
C ILE A 610 -3.30 24.62 8.41
N ALA A 611 -2.23 24.54 9.21
CA ALA A 611 -0.98 23.91 8.78
C ALA A 611 -1.17 22.43 8.44
N SER A 612 -1.91 21.68 9.27
CA SER A 612 -2.25 20.28 8.97
C SER A 612 -3.10 20.14 7.70
N LEU A 613 -4.03 21.08 7.44
CA LEU A 613 -4.84 21.10 6.22
C LEU A 613 -3.98 21.31 4.97
N ASN A 614 -3.04 22.27 5.01
CA ASN A 614 -2.13 22.52 3.89
C ASN A 614 -1.15 21.37 3.64
N ASN A 615 -0.69 20.69 4.70
CA ASN A 615 0.21 19.53 4.59
C ASN A 615 -0.48 18.25 4.09
N LEU A 616 -1.81 18.16 4.21
CA LEU A 616 -2.57 16.97 3.83
C LEU A 616 -2.41 16.66 2.34
N ALA A 617 -2.42 17.69 1.48
CA ALA A 617 -2.41 17.54 0.04
C ALA A 617 -1.19 16.75 -0.48
N GLY A 618 0.01 17.14 -0.06
CA GLY A 618 1.22 16.42 -0.47
C GLY A 618 1.28 15.01 0.11
N THR A 619 0.80 14.81 1.34
CA THR A 619 0.76 13.48 1.98
C THR A 619 -0.15 12.53 1.21
N VAL A 620 -1.34 13.00 0.85
CA VAL A 620 -2.33 12.24 0.09
C VAL A 620 -1.87 11.98 -1.34
N ASP A 621 -1.27 12.98 -2.00
CA ASP A 621 -0.69 12.83 -3.34
C ASP A 621 0.42 11.78 -3.35
N HIS A 622 1.31 11.80 -2.36
CA HIS A 622 2.35 10.79 -2.21
C HIS A 622 1.77 9.38 -2.12
N TYR A 623 0.75 9.17 -1.27
CA TYR A 623 0.15 7.86 -1.09
C TYR A 623 -0.63 7.39 -2.32
N TYR A 624 -1.41 8.25 -2.97
CA TYR A 624 -2.07 7.87 -4.23
C TYR A 624 -1.06 7.59 -5.37
N CYS A 625 0.07 8.30 -5.41
CA CYS A 625 1.13 8.08 -6.40
C CYS A 625 2.02 6.86 -6.09
N LEU A 626 2.07 6.38 -4.85
CA LEU A 626 2.64 5.08 -4.43
C LEU A 626 1.63 3.90 -4.53
N PRO A 627 0.46 4.16 -5.10
CA PRO A 627 -0.84 3.54 -4.81
C PRO A 627 -1.21 3.02 -3.41
N ASP A 628 -0.66 3.49 -2.28
CA ASP A 628 -1.15 3.08 -0.95
C ASP A 628 -2.44 3.82 -0.55
N ILE A 629 -3.55 3.38 -1.15
CA ILE A 629 -4.88 3.98 -0.94
C ILE A 629 -5.31 3.89 0.53
N GLN A 630 -4.93 2.81 1.25
CA GLN A 630 -5.27 2.66 2.66
C GLN A 630 -4.63 3.77 3.50
N ARG A 631 -3.32 4.04 3.30
CA ARG A 631 -2.64 5.14 4.00
C ARG A 631 -3.17 6.51 3.61
N ALA A 632 -3.54 6.72 2.34
CA ALA A 632 -4.22 7.96 1.93
C ALA A 632 -5.52 8.17 2.72
N LEU A 633 -6.37 7.14 2.83
CA LEU A 633 -7.61 7.20 3.62
C LEU A 633 -7.35 7.42 5.11
N ILE A 634 -6.34 6.76 5.70
CA ILE A 634 -5.96 6.97 7.10
C ILE A 634 -5.57 8.43 7.34
N ALA A 635 -4.72 9.01 6.49
CA ALA A 635 -4.26 10.39 6.61
C ALA A 635 -5.42 11.40 6.50
N ILE A 636 -6.35 11.18 5.58
CA ILE A 636 -7.55 12.02 5.46
C ILE A 636 -8.42 11.92 6.72
N PHE A 637 -8.62 10.71 7.24
CA PHE A 637 -9.44 10.49 8.44
C PHE A 637 -8.77 10.97 9.73
N ASP A 638 -7.44 11.01 9.81
CA ASP A 638 -6.72 11.68 10.91
C ASP A 638 -7.08 13.17 10.95
N VAL A 639 -7.05 13.85 9.82
CA VAL A 639 -7.44 15.27 9.73
C VAL A 639 -8.93 15.47 10.03
N LEU A 640 -9.82 14.58 9.57
CA LEU A 640 -11.25 14.64 9.92
C LEU A 640 -11.50 14.48 11.43
N ARG A 641 -10.70 13.65 12.13
CA ARG A 641 -10.76 13.55 13.59
C ARG A 641 -10.27 14.84 14.26
N CYS A 642 -9.19 15.44 13.76
CA CYS A 642 -8.71 16.75 14.24
C CYS A 642 -9.77 17.85 14.08
N LEU A 643 -10.46 17.89 12.93
CA LEU A 643 -11.56 18.83 12.69
C LEU A 643 -12.72 18.63 13.67
N ASN A 644 -13.13 17.38 13.93
CA ASN A 644 -14.16 17.07 14.93
C ASN A 644 -13.75 17.50 16.35
N ALA A 645 -12.49 17.25 16.73
CA ALA A 645 -11.94 17.67 18.02
C ALA A 645 -11.94 19.21 18.13
N TYR A 646 -11.49 19.92 17.09
CA TYR A 646 -11.50 21.37 17.02
C TYR A 646 -12.90 21.97 17.15
N VAL A 647 -13.89 21.42 16.45
CA VAL A 647 -15.30 21.83 16.59
C VAL A 647 -15.80 21.60 18.01
N THR A 648 -15.46 20.47 18.62
CA THR A 648 -15.89 20.12 19.97
C THR A 648 -15.30 21.07 21.01
N GLU A 649 -14.00 21.37 20.88
CA GLU A 649 -13.28 22.27 21.78
C GLU A 649 -13.81 23.71 21.72
N ASN A 650 -14.11 24.21 20.51
CA ASN A 650 -14.63 25.57 20.34
C ASN A 650 -16.13 25.69 20.65
N ALA A 651 -16.86 24.57 20.75
CA ALA A 651 -18.27 24.51 21.11
C ALA A 651 -19.16 25.54 20.37
N PRO A 652 -19.28 25.48 19.02
CA PRO A 652 -19.93 26.52 18.23
C PRO A 652 -21.42 26.74 18.57
N TRP A 653 -22.08 25.73 19.14
CA TRP A 653 -23.45 25.84 19.68
C TRP A 653 -23.57 26.81 20.86
N LYS A 654 -22.48 27.15 21.55
CA LYS A 654 -22.41 28.24 22.54
C LYS A 654 -22.08 29.56 21.85
N LEU A 655 -21.09 29.55 20.95
CA LEU A 655 -20.60 30.75 20.25
C LEU A 655 -21.69 31.47 19.47
N VAL A 656 -22.66 30.75 18.88
CA VAL A 656 -23.81 31.35 18.18
C VAL A 656 -24.59 32.39 19.00
N LYS A 657 -24.54 32.30 20.33
CA LYS A 657 -25.18 33.26 21.25
C LYS A 657 -24.21 34.24 21.89
N SER A 658 -22.92 33.92 21.95
CA SER A 658 -21.93 34.68 22.74
C SER A 658 -20.91 35.45 21.91
N ASP A 659 -20.45 34.90 20.79
CA ASP A 659 -19.34 35.46 20.00
C ASP A 659 -19.46 35.02 18.53
N LYS A 660 -20.04 35.90 17.71
CA LYS A 660 -20.30 35.64 16.29
C LYS A 660 -19.04 35.72 15.43
N GLU A 661 -18.08 36.56 15.79
CA GLU A 661 -16.81 36.67 15.07
C GLU A 661 -15.99 35.40 15.23
N ARG A 662 -15.87 34.89 16.47
CA ARG A 662 -15.19 33.61 16.72
C ARG A 662 -15.91 32.44 16.06
N LEU A 663 -17.24 32.44 16.07
CA LEU A 663 -18.02 31.42 15.35
C LEU A 663 -17.69 31.42 13.86
N GLY A 664 -17.55 32.59 13.23
CA GLY A 664 -17.16 32.74 11.83
C GLY A 664 -15.83 32.06 11.53
N THR A 665 -14.78 32.36 12.30
CA THR A 665 -13.46 31.72 12.15
C THR A 665 -13.53 30.20 12.31
N VAL A 666 -14.24 29.70 13.32
CA VAL A 666 -14.36 28.25 13.59
C VAL A 666 -15.10 27.54 12.47
N LEU A 667 -16.24 28.09 12.02
CA LEU A 667 -17.01 27.51 10.92
C LEU A 667 -16.25 27.53 9.60
N TYR A 668 -15.66 28.67 9.22
CA TYR A 668 -14.91 28.78 7.97
C TYR A 668 -13.74 27.78 7.94
N THR A 669 -12.96 27.73 9.02
CA THR A 669 -11.83 26.79 9.13
C THR A 669 -12.28 25.33 9.03
N THR A 670 -13.41 24.99 9.66
CA THR A 670 -13.96 23.63 9.62
C THR A 670 -14.50 23.27 8.24
N MET A 671 -15.22 24.18 7.59
CA MET A 671 -15.80 23.97 6.26
C MET A 671 -14.71 23.86 5.19
N GLU A 672 -13.66 24.67 5.25
CA GLU A 672 -12.49 24.53 4.36
C GLU A 672 -11.77 23.21 4.58
N GLY A 673 -11.55 22.80 5.84
CA GLY A 673 -10.93 21.51 6.13
C GLY A 673 -11.77 20.33 5.63
N LEU A 674 -13.09 20.40 5.80
CA LEU A 674 -14.01 19.40 5.28
C LEU A 674 -14.00 19.37 3.75
N ARG A 675 -13.99 20.52 3.06
CA ARG A 675 -13.84 20.60 1.60
C ARG A 675 -12.58 19.90 1.12
N ILE A 676 -11.43 20.19 1.72
CA ILE A 676 -10.14 19.59 1.35
C ILE A 676 -10.18 18.06 1.55
N CYS A 677 -10.62 17.60 2.72
CA CYS A 677 -10.74 16.15 2.99
C CYS A 677 -11.68 15.46 2.00
N VAL A 678 -12.86 16.05 1.74
CA VAL A 678 -13.86 15.47 0.84
C VAL A 678 -13.35 15.47 -0.61
N MET A 679 -12.61 16.49 -1.03
CA MET A 679 -11.99 16.52 -2.35
C MET A 679 -11.09 15.31 -2.58
N PHE A 680 -10.29 14.94 -1.57
CA PHE A 680 -9.42 13.76 -1.60
C PHE A 680 -10.13 12.42 -1.38
N LEU A 681 -11.39 12.45 -0.93
CA LEU A 681 -12.26 11.27 -0.83
C LEU A 681 -13.13 11.05 -2.07
N GLN A 682 -13.26 12.04 -2.97
CA GLN A 682 -13.97 11.88 -4.26
C GLN A 682 -13.56 10.63 -5.04
N PRO A 683 -12.26 10.23 -5.09
CA PRO A 683 -11.88 9.02 -5.80
C PRO A 683 -12.50 7.74 -5.23
N VAL A 684 -12.68 7.67 -3.90
CA VAL A 684 -13.15 6.47 -3.20
C VAL A 684 -14.66 6.46 -3.00
N MET A 685 -15.24 7.63 -2.72
CA MET A 685 -16.68 7.81 -2.44
C MET A 685 -17.27 8.91 -3.35
N PRO A 686 -17.32 8.70 -4.68
CA PRO A 686 -17.66 9.76 -5.62
C PRO A 686 -19.09 10.31 -5.43
N GLN A 687 -20.06 9.46 -5.08
CA GLN A 687 -21.46 9.91 -4.92
C GLN A 687 -21.61 10.70 -3.62
N LYS A 688 -21.06 10.19 -2.52
CA LYS A 688 -21.13 10.83 -1.21
C LYS A 688 -20.26 12.09 -1.13
N ALA A 689 -19.11 12.10 -1.79
CA ALA A 689 -18.32 13.31 -1.89
C ALA A 689 -19.06 14.41 -2.67
N LYS A 690 -19.74 14.08 -3.77
CA LYS A 690 -20.60 15.02 -4.49
C LYS A 690 -21.73 15.54 -3.58
N GLU A 691 -22.44 14.65 -2.90
CA GLU A 691 -23.52 15.00 -1.96
C GLU A 691 -23.04 15.98 -0.88
N ILE A 692 -21.86 15.73 -0.29
CA ILE A 692 -21.27 16.62 0.72
C ILE A 692 -20.85 17.97 0.11
N MET A 693 -20.23 17.97 -1.07
CA MET A 693 -19.84 19.22 -1.76
C MET A 693 -21.07 20.06 -2.14
N ASP A 694 -22.17 19.42 -2.55
CA ASP A 694 -23.45 20.09 -2.82
C ASP A 694 -24.04 20.67 -1.52
N ALA A 695 -24.03 19.91 -0.41
CA ALA A 695 -24.52 20.38 0.88
C ALA A 695 -23.72 21.58 1.41
N LEU A 696 -22.40 21.60 1.17
CA LEU A 696 -21.54 22.73 1.49
C LEU A 696 -21.67 23.89 0.49
N GLY A 697 -22.33 23.71 -0.65
CA GLY A 697 -22.44 24.72 -1.70
C GLY A 697 -21.12 25.03 -2.40
N VAL A 698 -20.19 24.07 -2.45
CA VAL A 698 -18.88 24.23 -3.09
C VAL A 698 -19.07 24.31 -4.61
N PRO A 699 -18.66 25.40 -5.29
CA PRO A 699 -18.80 25.52 -6.74
C PRO A 699 -18.07 24.41 -7.50
N GLU A 700 -18.61 23.94 -8.63
CA GLU A 700 -17.99 22.85 -9.40
C GLU A 700 -16.53 23.14 -9.81
N ALA A 701 -16.24 24.39 -10.16
CA ALA A 701 -14.91 24.84 -10.57
C ALA A 701 -13.82 24.66 -9.50
N VAL A 702 -14.18 24.51 -8.22
CA VAL A 702 -13.22 24.35 -7.10
C VAL A 702 -13.24 22.95 -6.47
N ARG A 703 -13.91 21.98 -7.11
CA ARG A 703 -13.96 20.57 -6.64
C ARG A 703 -12.80 19.72 -7.14
N MET A 704 -12.05 20.20 -8.13
CA MET A 704 -10.92 19.52 -8.77
C MET A 704 -9.83 20.52 -9.11
N GLY A 705 -8.62 20.08 -9.40
CA GLY A 705 -7.47 20.92 -9.74
C GLY A 705 -6.56 21.17 -8.54
N MET A 706 -5.24 21.13 -8.79
CA MET A 706 -4.21 21.32 -7.76
C MET A 706 -4.25 22.72 -7.14
N GLU A 707 -4.74 23.71 -7.88
CA GLU A 707 -4.98 25.08 -7.41
C GLU A 707 -5.97 25.15 -6.25
N ASN A 708 -6.81 24.12 -6.09
CA ASN A 708 -7.82 24.04 -5.03
C ASN A 708 -7.37 23.20 -3.82
N TYR A 709 -6.13 22.69 -3.81
CA TYR A 709 -5.56 21.90 -2.71
C TYR A 709 -5.27 22.72 -1.43
N PRO A 710 -4.83 23.99 -1.51
CA PRO A 710 -4.60 24.80 -0.33
C PRO A 710 -5.87 25.17 0.45
N PHE A 711 -5.68 25.65 1.68
CA PHE A 711 -6.71 26.30 2.50
C PHE A 711 -7.08 27.70 1.99
N GLY A 712 -8.36 28.06 2.13
CA GLY A 712 -8.87 29.42 1.87
C GLY A 712 -9.40 29.63 0.45
N ILE A 713 -9.97 28.59 -0.16
CA ILE A 713 -10.39 28.63 -1.57
C ILE A 713 -11.82 29.16 -1.73
N VAL A 714 -12.77 28.72 -0.90
CA VAL A 714 -14.16 29.17 -1.03
C VAL A 714 -14.31 30.57 -0.43
N GLU A 715 -14.85 31.49 -1.22
CA GLU A 715 -15.05 32.88 -0.81
C GLU A 715 -16.11 32.97 0.31
N PRO A 716 -15.85 33.76 1.37
CA PRO A 716 -16.87 34.12 2.34
C PRO A 716 -18.11 34.74 1.68
N GLY A 717 -19.29 34.44 2.24
CA GLY A 717 -20.59 34.82 1.69
C GLY A 717 -21.19 33.80 0.71
N ALA A 718 -20.41 32.83 0.22
CA ALA A 718 -20.93 31.74 -0.60
C ALA A 718 -22.07 31.00 0.13
N LYS A 719 -23.16 30.69 -0.58
CA LYS A 719 -24.34 30.02 0.00
C LYS A 719 -24.09 28.52 0.11
N ILE A 720 -24.45 27.92 1.24
CA ILE A 720 -24.45 26.46 1.40
C ILE A 720 -25.70 25.87 0.75
N GLY A 721 -25.63 24.60 0.31
CA GLY A 721 -26.82 23.86 -0.14
C GLY A 721 -27.68 23.35 1.03
N GLY A 722 -27.06 23.08 2.18
CA GLY A 722 -27.71 22.51 3.35
C GLY A 722 -28.03 21.01 3.18
N LEU A 723 -28.73 20.44 4.16
CA LEU A 723 -29.30 19.09 4.08
C LEU A 723 -30.82 19.21 4.24
N ALA A 724 -31.56 18.40 3.48
CA ALA A 724 -33.01 18.30 3.64
C ALA A 724 -33.37 17.80 5.06
N GLU A 725 -34.57 18.13 5.54
CA GLU A 725 -35.02 17.73 6.87
C GLU A 725 -35.03 16.20 7.01
N GLY A 726 -34.38 15.69 8.05
CA GLY A 726 -34.25 14.25 8.30
C GLY A 726 -33.21 13.52 7.42
N HIS A 727 -32.59 14.20 6.46
CA HIS A 727 -31.56 13.61 5.60
C HIS A 727 -30.21 13.51 6.31
N VAL A 728 -29.55 12.36 6.20
CA VAL A 728 -28.20 12.12 6.73
C VAL A 728 -27.29 11.55 5.63
N ILE A 729 -26.04 12.00 5.60
CA ILE A 729 -25.07 11.54 4.59
C ILE A 729 -24.83 10.03 4.70
N PHE A 730 -24.60 9.54 5.93
CA PHE A 730 -24.39 8.13 6.22
C PHE A 730 -25.31 7.71 7.36
N GLN A 731 -26.28 6.86 7.05
CA GLN A 731 -27.17 6.26 8.04
C GLN A 731 -26.43 5.13 8.77
N LYS A 732 -26.46 5.15 10.11
CA LYS A 732 -25.89 4.05 10.90
C LYS A 732 -26.68 2.76 10.68
N ALA A 733 -25.97 1.65 10.60
CA ALA A 733 -26.54 0.31 10.50
C ALA A 733 -26.45 -0.43 11.83
N THR A 734 -27.43 -1.29 12.10
CA THR A 734 -27.42 -2.25 13.21
C THR A 734 -27.43 -3.65 12.65
N LEU A 735 -26.55 -4.52 13.17
CA LEU A 735 -26.59 -5.94 12.83
C LEU A 735 -27.76 -6.60 13.57
N PRO A 736 -28.39 -7.63 12.97
CA PRO A 736 -29.31 -8.48 13.73
C PRO A 736 -28.58 -9.08 14.94
N PRO A 737 -29.26 -9.25 16.09
CA PRO A 737 -28.65 -9.90 17.24
C PRO A 737 -28.17 -11.28 16.83
N GLU A 738 -26.92 -11.63 17.18
CA GLU A 738 -26.36 -12.96 16.93
C GLU A 738 -27.31 -14.01 17.53
N GLU A 739 -27.95 -14.84 16.69
CA GLU A 739 -28.50 -16.09 17.17
C GLU A 739 -27.34 -16.86 17.79
N ASN A 740 -27.44 -17.15 19.10
CA ASN A 740 -26.49 -17.99 19.81
C ASN A 740 -26.22 -19.26 18.99
N ALA A 741 -25.11 -19.28 18.25
CA ALA A 741 -24.62 -20.49 17.64
C ALA A 741 -24.36 -21.45 18.78
N ALA A 742 -25.20 -22.48 18.88
CA ALA A 742 -25.06 -23.53 19.87
C ALA A 742 -23.60 -24.02 19.84
N PRO A 743 -22.94 -24.21 21.00
CA PRO A 743 -21.55 -24.64 21.03
C PRO A 743 -21.44 -25.92 20.21
N ALA A 744 -20.54 -25.89 19.21
CA ALA A 744 -20.24 -27.03 18.36
C ALA A 744 -20.01 -28.25 19.26
N SER A 745 -20.93 -29.21 19.19
CA SER A 745 -20.81 -30.45 19.92
C SER A 745 -19.53 -31.13 19.46
N SER A 746 -18.61 -31.31 20.39
CA SER A 746 -17.41 -32.10 20.21
C SER A 746 -17.83 -33.52 19.82
N GLN A 747 -17.80 -33.85 18.53
CA GLN A 747 -17.75 -35.24 18.11
C GLN A 747 -16.35 -35.77 18.47
N LYS A 748 -16.27 -36.38 19.66
CA LYS A 748 -15.25 -37.37 19.99
C LYS A 748 -15.42 -38.53 19.01
N GLY A 749 -14.29 -38.98 18.47
CA GLY A 749 -14.25 -39.89 17.33
C GLY A 749 -14.79 -41.29 17.55
N VAL A 750 -14.99 -41.95 16.41
CA VAL A 750 -14.58 -43.32 16.08
C VAL A 750 -14.04 -43.30 14.66
#